data_AF-A0A2D6EYP8-F1
#
_entry.id   AF-A0A2D6EYP8-F1
#
_cell.length_a   1.000
_cell.length_b   1.000
_cell.length_c   1.000
_cell.angle_alpha   90.00
_cell.angle_beta   90.00
_cell.angle_gamma   90.00
#
_symmetry.space_group_name_H-M   'P 1'
#
loop_
_entity.id
_entity.type
_entity.pdbx_description
1 polymer ?
#
loop_
_entity_poly.entity_id
_entity_poly.type
_entity_poly.pdbx_seq_one_letter_code
_entity_poly.pdbx_strand_id
1 'polypeptide(L)'
;MEETNQMKGMLTKTLAILFTVLLIGSGIAAGAQINTYPKDLDQKVTIVVGTEALGSDYIAASQIQSSLLGDVLPDEDEDEKITFEDLVEDIKIGETLASSTEIDTILEKNDLDGLLDEQISFDGENIDVKEMLILGTTGKDITVVSSLTGDEDYEEDVVLEIDRGALRYFYHFDDELDTSTVDDDEKLNIKVLGHDIAITKINSDSSFTALVGETKSLVPGDVFELNHHVITLTNVGQDGTILLDIDGEGKTIEKDQSIRVNSIEVYNKATFYEDDIERRQAFIVIGEEAIQTYKDGDAFIGEDKDDPNWVWNIGNLETVAASNPTATSDGTGPFIGVVNDFVMNDDRDSPPKADGPIVVFPNNYLKLGIDSLTATEPKAYTIEFENNEDLSEALGDSFTSEQVIRLTTTEDDGYVVDGSGLDATPTPITSEKTNEIILYVVSSTELAVIYEDEDDNELKLAGHLETLTTDVTIGNINYGKTKGTDLKLNANYDPIGKKLTLTLVPTETTSDTITIEYTLKDDKIDSLGATRDTDEADEVKYDTTSIGTKDQNLRTKYGVVIEDPESNGADDRVSLMIPEDLVEAGVLVSRNVVVEDNEEEEPIVERDVIVSLFGADDNEADLEGTLILVGGSAVNPLTAKYLGLEFPTHGNVEEVFDYTDGQGIVQLVTDDNDKQVIIVAGFSADDTLALAEKLAKQTNWDGASLTL
;
A
#
# COMPACT_ATOMS: atom_id res chain seq x y z
N MET A 1 -45.52 14.89 -5.15
CA MET A 1 -44.21 14.86 -4.47
C MET A 1 -43.70 13.44 -4.65
N GLU A 2 -43.51 12.87 -5.83
CA GLU A 2 -42.85 13.27 -7.09
C GLU A 2 -41.68 14.24 -6.97
N GLU A 3 -40.53 13.71 -7.41
CA GLU A 3 -39.21 14.32 -7.66
C GLU A 3 -38.35 14.68 -6.45
N THR A 4 -37.64 13.70 -5.87
CA THR A 4 -36.18 13.77 -5.66
C THR A 4 -35.64 12.39 -5.22
N ASN A 5 -35.14 11.57 -6.15
CA ASN A 5 -34.27 10.42 -5.80
C ASN A 5 -33.44 9.88 -6.99
N GLN A 6 -33.01 10.75 -7.89
CA GLN A 6 -31.98 10.44 -8.88
C GLN A 6 -30.85 11.47 -8.79
N MET A 7 -29.86 11.18 -7.93
CA MET A 7 -28.46 11.63 -8.01
C MET A 7 -27.74 11.15 -6.73
N LYS A 8 -27.33 9.88 -6.73
CA LYS A 8 -26.33 9.31 -5.81
C LYS A 8 -25.44 8.33 -6.59
N GLY A 9 -24.89 8.83 -7.69
CA GLY A 9 -23.82 8.17 -8.44
C GLY A 9 -22.92 9.28 -8.95
N MET A 10 -21.62 9.18 -8.67
CA MET A 10 -20.57 10.22 -8.77
C MET A 10 -20.48 11.19 -7.59
N LEU A 11 -19.57 10.92 -6.65
CA LEU A 11 -18.59 11.88 -6.10
C LEU A 11 -17.96 11.35 -4.79
N THR A 12 -16.87 10.59 -4.91
CA THR A 12 -15.86 10.53 -3.83
C THR A 12 -14.47 10.27 -4.41
N LYS A 13 -14.01 11.19 -5.26
CA LYS A 13 -12.58 11.52 -5.37
C LYS A 13 -12.41 12.93 -4.81
N THR A 14 -11.35 13.11 -4.01
CA THR A 14 -10.78 14.37 -3.55
C THR A 14 -11.45 15.03 -2.33
N LEU A 15 -10.83 14.87 -1.15
CA LEU A 15 -10.97 15.81 -0.04
C LEU A 15 -9.64 15.96 0.74
N ALA A 16 -8.70 16.72 0.16
CA ALA A 16 -7.63 17.35 0.93
C ALA A 16 -8.15 18.70 1.46
N ILE A 17 -8.24 18.82 2.79
CA ILE A 17 -8.76 19.99 3.49
C ILE A 17 -7.69 21.09 3.53
N LEU A 18 -7.98 22.19 2.84
CA LEU A 18 -7.30 23.48 2.94
C LEU A 18 -7.37 24.04 4.37
N PHE A 19 -6.21 24.29 5.00
CA PHE A 19 -6.09 25.27 6.09
C PHE A 19 -5.42 26.54 5.55
N THR A 20 -6.22 27.58 5.29
CA THR A 20 -5.74 28.91 4.91
C THR A 20 -5.42 29.72 6.18
N VAL A 21 -4.14 29.85 6.53
CA VAL A 21 -3.69 30.91 7.45
C VAL A 21 -3.28 32.13 6.62
N LEU A 22 -4.01 33.21 6.86
CA LEU A 22 -3.87 34.51 6.21
C LEU A 22 -2.64 35.25 6.78
N LEU A 23 -1.51 35.25 6.06
CA LEU A 23 -0.39 36.17 6.30
C LEU A 23 -0.26 37.15 5.14
N ILE A 24 -0.80 38.35 5.35
CA ILE A 24 -0.62 39.50 4.47
C ILE A 24 0.73 40.14 4.81
N GLY A 25 1.67 40.11 3.85
CA GLY A 25 2.54 41.26 3.58
C GLY A 25 4.05 41.09 3.81
N SER A 26 4.78 40.51 2.87
CA SER A 26 5.76 41.23 2.03
C SER A 26 6.28 40.29 0.94
N GLY A 27 5.94 40.56 -0.31
CA GLY A 27 6.29 39.70 -1.44
C GLY A 27 7.75 39.87 -1.85
N ILE A 28 8.48 38.75 -1.86
CA ILE A 28 9.54 38.49 -2.81
C ILE A 28 9.04 37.29 -3.62
N ALA A 29 8.86 37.49 -4.93
CA ALA A 29 8.48 36.44 -5.85
C ALA A 29 9.70 35.52 -6.05
N ALA A 30 9.60 34.26 -5.63
CA ALA A 30 10.45 33.20 -6.11
C ALA A 30 9.87 32.73 -7.46
N GLY A 31 10.44 33.23 -8.55
CA GLY A 31 10.24 32.65 -9.88
C GLY A 31 11.31 31.60 -10.11
N ALA A 32 10.91 30.43 -10.62
CA ALA A 32 11.78 29.38 -11.10
C ALA A 32 12.88 29.96 -12.02
N GLN A 33 14.14 29.63 -11.75
CA GLN A 33 15.29 30.13 -12.50
C GLN A 33 15.55 29.22 -13.70
N ILE A 34 15.52 29.81 -14.90
CA ILE A 34 15.76 29.18 -16.19
C ILE A 34 17.25 29.34 -16.56
N ASN A 35 17.91 28.22 -16.91
CA ASN A 35 19.27 28.02 -17.47
C ASN A 35 20.20 29.25 -17.57
N THR A 36 21.35 29.19 -16.90
CA THR A 36 22.27 30.33 -16.71
C THR A 36 23.42 30.39 -17.72
N TYR A 37 23.89 29.24 -18.22
CA TYR A 37 25.03 29.09 -19.13
C TYR A 37 24.61 28.75 -20.57
N PRO A 38 25.50 28.86 -21.58
CA PRO A 38 25.19 28.40 -22.94
C PRO A 38 24.70 26.95 -22.92
N LYS A 39 23.64 26.65 -23.68
CA LYS A 39 23.00 25.31 -23.68
C LYS A 39 23.93 24.18 -24.15
N ASP A 40 25.00 24.53 -24.88
CA ASP A 40 25.90 23.60 -25.55
C ASP A 40 27.27 23.50 -24.84
N LEU A 41 27.34 23.68 -23.51
CA LEU A 41 28.57 23.39 -22.76
C LEU A 41 28.90 21.89 -22.83
N ASP A 42 30.19 21.56 -22.87
CA ASP A 42 30.63 20.17 -22.75
C ASP A 42 30.20 19.57 -21.41
N GLN A 43 29.98 18.24 -21.37
CA GLN A 43 29.70 17.50 -20.14
C GLN A 43 30.80 17.70 -19.08
N LYS A 44 32.05 17.87 -19.53
CA LYS A 44 33.17 18.21 -18.67
C LYS A 44 33.42 19.71 -18.72
N VAL A 45 33.45 20.36 -17.56
CA VAL A 45 33.78 21.78 -17.43
C VAL A 45 34.98 21.94 -16.51
N THR A 46 36.02 22.61 -16.99
CA THR A 46 37.21 22.92 -16.19
C THR A 46 37.26 24.40 -15.88
N ILE A 47 37.02 24.75 -14.63
CA ILE A 47 37.18 26.12 -14.12
C ILE A 47 38.66 26.34 -13.79
N VAL A 48 39.28 27.34 -14.39
CA VAL A 48 40.71 27.60 -14.28
C VAL A 48 40.96 28.89 -13.52
N VAL A 49 41.65 28.80 -12.38
CA VAL A 49 42.08 29.95 -11.58
C VAL A 49 43.60 30.08 -11.68
N GLY A 50 44.07 31.32 -11.87
CA GLY A 50 45.50 31.61 -11.93
C GLY A 50 46.24 31.32 -10.62
N THR A 51 47.47 30.80 -10.67
CA THR A 51 48.26 30.53 -9.45
C THR A 51 48.60 31.78 -8.63
N GLU A 52 48.54 32.96 -9.25
CA GLU A 52 48.72 34.27 -8.59
C GLU A 52 47.40 34.98 -8.27
N ALA A 53 46.25 34.29 -8.43
CA ALA A 53 44.94 34.85 -8.15
C ALA A 53 44.73 35.12 -6.64
N LEU A 54 43.87 36.10 -6.32
CA LEU A 54 43.55 36.45 -4.93
C LEU A 54 42.34 35.65 -4.45
N GLY A 55 42.10 35.62 -3.13
CA GLY A 55 41.01 34.85 -2.51
C GLY A 55 39.63 35.06 -3.16
N SER A 56 39.30 36.30 -3.56
CA SER A 56 38.04 36.62 -4.23
C SER A 56 37.87 35.91 -5.59
N ASP A 57 38.96 35.64 -6.33
CA ASP A 57 38.91 34.90 -7.61
C ASP A 57 38.62 33.39 -7.38
N TYR A 58 39.04 32.83 -6.23
CA TYR A 58 38.70 31.45 -5.85
C TYR A 58 37.24 31.32 -5.43
N ILE A 59 36.73 32.30 -4.69
CA ILE A 59 35.30 32.36 -4.33
C ILE A 59 34.46 32.51 -5.59
N ALA A 60 34.90 33.33 -6.54
CA ALA A 60 34.27 33.48 -7.86
C ALA A 60 34.21 32.14 -8.63
N ALA A 61 35.30 31.38 -8.63
CA ALA A 61 35.35 30.05 -9.24
C ALA A 61 34.43 29.03 -8.54
N SER A 62 34.36 29.06 -7.20
CA SER A 62 33.47 28.21 -6.41
C SER A 62 32.00 28.51 -6.66
N GLN A 63 31.62 29.79 -6.78
CA GLN A 63 30.25 30.18 -7.12
C GLN A 63 29.84 29.70 -8.52
N ILE A 64 30.74 29.80 -9.50
CA ILE A 64 30.53 29.27 -10.84
C ILE A 64 30.38 27.75 -10.78
N GLN A 65 31.26 27.05 -10.06
CA GLN A 65 31.19 25.60 -9.87
C GLN A 65 29.86 25.17 -9.27
N SER A 66 29.44 25.80 -8.17
CA SER A 66 28.18 25.52 -7.49
C SER A 66 26.97 25.78 -8.41
N SER A 67 27.00 26.85 -9.22
CA SER A 67 25.92 27.11 -10.19
C SER A 67 25.86 26.11 -11.35
N LEU A 68 26.98 25.47 -11.70
CA LEU A 68 27.04 24.44 -12.75
C LEU A 68 26.70 23.04 -12.22
N LEU A 69 26.93 22.79 -10.93
CA LEU A 69 26.55 21.54 -10.25
C LEU A 69 25.11 21.58 -9.74
N GLY A 70 24.58 22.77 -9.44
CA GLY A 70 23.17 23.00 -9.11
C GLY A 70 22.23 23.01 -10.32
N ASP A 71 22.76 22.76 -11.52
CA ASP A 71 22.03 22.62 -12.79
C ASP A 71 21.38 21.22 -12.94
N VAL A 72 21.16 20.50 -11.83
CA VAL A 72 20.21 19.37 -11.80
C VAL A 72 18.83 20.00 -11.92
N LEU A 73 18.12 19.66 -13.00
CA LEU A 73 16.73 20.06 -13.20
C LEU A 73 15.94 19.71 -11.92
N PRO A 74 15.35 20.69 -11.19
CA PRO A 74 14.26 20.34 -10.32
C PRO A 74 13.08 20.01 -11.24
N ASP A 75 12.58 18.78 -11.17
CA ASP A 75 11.22 18.53 -11.61
C ASP A 75 10.30 19.53 -10.91
N GLU A 76 9.46 20.18 -11.71
CA GLU A 76 8.40 21.02 -11.22
C GLU A 76 7.41 20.13 -10.46
N ASP A 77 7.53 20.06 -9.13
CA ASP A 77 6.52 19.48 -8.23
C ASP A 77 5.82 18.24 -8.83
N GLU A 78 6.59 17.21 -9.20
CA GLU A 78 5.98 15.89 -9.33
C GLU A 78 5.77 15.39 -7.90
N ASP A 79 4.52 15.49 -7.42
CA ASP A 79 4.07 14.63 -6.32
C ASP A 79 4.61 13.23 -6.64
N GLU A 80 5.54 12.70 -5.83
CA GLU A 80 6.06 11.33 -5.96
C GLU A 80 4.90 10.43 -6.35
N LYS A 81 4.92 9.95 -7.59
CA LYS A 81 3.81 9.19 -8.12
C LYS A 81 3.92 7.80 -7.54
N ILE A 82 3.33 7.63 -6.36
CA ILE A 82 3.18 6.34 -5.72
C ILE A 82 2.24 5.53 -6.61
N THR A 83 2.77 4.50 -7.27
CA THR A 83 1.95 3.44 -7.84
C THR A 83 1.82 2.31 -6.84
N PHE A 84 0.85 1.43 -7.12
CA PHE A 84 0.62 0.25 -6.32
C PHE A 84 0.79 -0.95 -7.23
N GLU A 85 1.58 -1.90 -6.77
CA GLU A 85 1.60 -3.24 -7.36
C GLU A 85 0.64 -4.09 -6.52
N ASP A 86 -0.37 -4.65 -7.18
CA ASP A 86 -1.52 -5.28 -6.54
C ASP A 86 -1.56 -6.76 -6.93
N LEU A 87 -1.64 -7.62 -5.92
CA LEU A 87 -2.05 -9.02 -6.03
C LEU A 87 -3.49 -9.10 -5.52
N VAL A 88 -4.42 -9.55 -6.37
CA VAL A 88 -5.82 -9.77 -6.00
C VAL A 88 -6.19 -11.20 -6.35
N GLU A 89 -6.62 -11.96 -5.34
CA GLU A 89 -7.06 -13.34 -5.51
C GLU A 89 -8.41 -13.56 -4.83
N ASP A 90 -9.28 -14.35 -5.48
CA ASP A 90 -10.63 -14.63 -5.00
C ASP A 90 -10.60 -15.78 -3.98
N ILE A 91 -10.97 -15.49 -2.73
CA ILE A 91 -10.97 -16.45 -1.62
C ILE A 91 -12.39 -16.70 -1.14
N LYS A 92 -12.78 -17.97 -1.02
CA LYS A 92 -14.11 -18.36 -0.55
C LYS A 92 -14.34 -17.96 0.90
N ILE A 93 -15.56 -17.56 1.22
CA ILE A 93 -15.98 -17.36 2.61
C ILE A 93 -15.74 -18.67 3.38
N GLY A 94 -15.23 -18.56 4.60
CA GLY A 94 -14.89 -19.67 5.49
C GLY A 94 -13.59 -20.40 5.16
N GLU A 95 -12.77 -19.90 4.23
CA GLU A 95 -11.42 -20.42 3.96
C GLU A 95 -10.34 -19.51 4.57
N THR A 96 -9.22 -20.13 4.94
CA THR A 96 -8.03 -19.40 5.39
C THR A 96 -7.08 -19.19 4.21
N LEU A 97 -6.41 -18.04 4.16
CA LEU A 97 -5.45 -17.72 3.09
C LEU A 97 -4.35 -18.80 2.99
N ALA A 98 -3.86 -19.30 4.12
CA ALA A 98 -2.83 -20.34 4.18
C ALA A 98 -3.31 -21.73 3.68
N SER A 99 -4.62 -21.96 3.60
CA SER A 99 -5.21 -23.21 3.10
C SER A 99 -5.77 -23.10 1.69
N SER A 100 -5.98 -21.88 1.22
CA SER A 100 -6.44 -21.61 -0.15
C SER A 100 -5.37 -22.03 -1.15
N THR A 101 -5.81 -22.40 -2.36
CA THR A 101 -4.89 -22.70 -3.48
C THR A 101 -4.66 -21.49 -4.38
N GLU A 102 -5.36 -20.39 -4.12
CA GLU A 102 -5.37 -19.20 -4.98
C GLU A 102 -4.26 -18.22 -4.59
N ILE A 103 -3.97 -18.04 -3.29
CA ILE A 103 -2.86 -17.21 -2.83
C ILE A 103 -1.76 -18.05 -2.17
N ASP A 104 -0.52 -17.79 -2.55
CA ASP A 104 0.63 -18.42 -1.89
C ASP A 104 0.77 -17.89 -0.46
N THR A 105 1.04 -18.80 0.48
CA THR A 105 1.23 -18.44 1.89
C THR A 105 2.48 -17.60 2.11
N ILE A 106 3.46 -17.71 1.20
CA ILE A 106 4.71 -16.96 1.22
C ILE A 106 4.78 -16.22 -0.11
N LEU A 107 4.71 -14.90 -0.05
CA LEU A 107 4.82 -14.01 -1.20
C LEU A 107 6.25 -13.48 -1.27
N GLU A 108 6.86 -13.67 -2.43
CA GLU A 108 8.14 -13.09 -2.82
C GLU A 108 7.94 -12.19 -4.05
N LYS A 109 9.03 -11.64 -4.61
CA LYS A 109 8.96 -10.72 -5.75
C LYS A 109 8.21 -11.28 -6.97
N ASN A 110 8.28 -12.59 -7.21
CA ASN A 110 7.55 -13.24 -8.30
C ASN A 110 6.03 -13.30 -8.10
N ASP A 111 5.56 -13.10 -6.86
CA ASP A 111 4.14 -13.15 -6.51
C ASP A 111 3.57 -11.74 -6.32
N LEU A 112 4.36 -10.83 -5.74
CA LEU A 112 4.02 -9.43 -5.57
C LEU A 112 5.19 -8.55 -6.05
N ASP A 113 4.99 -7.94 -7.21
CA ASP A 113 5.93 -6.98 -7.77
C ASP A 113 6.18 -5.84 -6.76
N GLY A 114 7.41 -5.34 -6.72
CA GLY A 114 7.83 -4.29 -5.78
C GLY A 114 8.35 -4.79 -4.42
N LEU A 115 8.31 -6.10 -4.14
CA LEU A 115 9.17 -6.69 -3.12
C LEU A 115 10.64 -6.68 -3.59
N LEU A 116 11.54 -6.41 -2.65
CA LEU A 116 12.98 -6.35 -2.89
C LEU A 116 13.56 -7.75 -3.16
N ASP A 117 14.49 -7.81 -4.11
CA ASP A 117 15.32 -8.97 -4.48
C ASP A 117 16.58 -8.41 -5.12
N GLU A 118 17.67 -8.34 -4.35
CA GLU A 118 18.91 -7.67 -4.75
C GLU A 118 20.15 -8.24 -4.05
N GLN A 119 21.31 -7.65 -4.33
CA GLN A 119 22.56 -7.93 -3.64
C GLN A 119 22.99 -6.75 -2.77
N ILE A 120 23.35 -7.03 -1.53
CA ILE A 120 24.02 -6.06 -0.66
C ILE A 120 25.50 -6.43 -0.47
N SER A 121 26.33 -5.43 -0.19
CA SER A 121 27.74 -5.64 0.17
C SER A 121 27.88 -5.65 1.69
N PHE A 122 28.44 -6.72 2.25
CA PHE A 122 28.73 -6.84 3.68
C PHE A 122 29.99 -7.68 3.92
N ASP A 123 30.91 -7.19 4.76
CA ASP A 123 32.22 -7.82 5.06
C ASP A 123 33.04 -8.17 3.81
N GLY A 124 32.91 -7.32 2.77
CA GLY A 124 33.58 -7.53 1.48
C GLY A 124 33.02 -8.67 0.63
N GLU A 125 31.89 -9.26 1.03
CA GLU A 125 31.12 -10.23 0.25
C GLU A 125 29.84 -9.59 -0.31
N ASN A 126 29.35 -10.14 -1.43
CA ASN A 126 28.01 -9.82 -1.94
C ASN A 126 27.05 -10.88 -1.40
N ILE A 127 26.00 -10.44 -0.71
CA ILE A 127 24.99 -11.30 -0.09
C ILE A 127 23.69 -11.12 -0.85
N ASP A 128 23.14 -12.21 -1.39
CA ASP A 128 21.80 -12.23 -1.99
C ASP A 128 20.74 -12.06 -0.89
N VAL A 129 19.86 -11.07 -1.07
CA VAL A 129 18.80 -10.71 -0.12
C VAL A 129 17.48 -10.46 -0.83
N LYS A 130 16.38 -10.76 -0.14
CA LYS A 130 15.02 -10.52 -0.63
C LYS A 130 14.04 -10.20 0.48
N GLU A 131 12.87 -9.71 0.11
CA GLU A 131 11.74 -9.54 1.02
C GLU A 131 10.76 -10.70 0.90
N MET A 132 10.23 -11.13 2.04
CA MET A 132 9.21 -12.18 2.10
C MET A 132 8.04 -11.72 2.97
N LEU A 133 6.82 -11.85 2.45
CA LEU A 133 5.59 -11.66 3.21
C LEU A 133 4.91 -13.02 3.42
N ILE A 134 4.64 -13.38 4.67
CA ILE A 134 3.96 -14.62 5.02
C ILE A 134 2.55 -14.31 5.53
N LEU A 135 1.56 -14.91 4.88
CA LEU A 135 0.13 -14.71 5.09
C LEU A 135 -0.50 -15.94 5.76
N GLY A 136 -0.58 -15.90 7.08
CA GLY A 136 -1.09 -17.01 7.89
C GLY A 136 -0.02 -18.07 8.16
N THR A 137 -0.21 -18.82 9.24
CA THR A 137 0.66 -19.90 9.70
C THR A 137 -0.16 -21.00 10.36
N THR A 138 0.43 -22.18 10.58
CA THR A 138 -0.26 -23.24 11.33
C THR A 138 -0.66 -22.75 12.73
N GLY A 139 -1.96 -22.52 12.94
CA GLY A 139 -2.53 -22.09 14.22
C GLY A 139 -2.57 -20.57 14.43
N LYS A 140 -2.27 -19.77 13.39
CA LYS A 140 -2.55 -18.33 13.34
C LYS A 140 -2.98 -18.00 11.93
N ASP A 141 -4.27 -17.86 11.72
CA ASP A 141 -4.85 -17.80 10.39
C ASP A 141 -5.26 -16.38 10.01
N ILE A 142 -5.43 -16.20 8.70
CA ILE A 142 -6.16 -15.08 8.12
C ILE A 142 -7.33 -15.72 7.40
N THR A 143 -8.54 -15.35 7.76
CA THR A 143 -9.75 -16.07 7.33
C THR A 143 -10.76 -15.10 6.74
N VAL A 144 -11.30 -15.44 5.57
CA VAL A 144 -12.46 -14.72 5.04
C VAL A 144 -13.69 -15.26 5.75
N VAL A 145 -14.47 -14.40 6.41
CA VAL A 145 -15.64 -14.83 7.17
C VAL A 145 -16.86 -13.96 6.87
N SER A 146 -18.03 -14.50 7.25
CA SER A 146 -19.33 -13.84 7.28
C SER A 146 -19.94 -14.01 8.67
N SER A 147 -21.11 -13.43 8.91
CA SER A 147 -21.81 -13.55 10.20
C SER A 147 -22.18 -14.97 10.63
N LEU A 148 -22.28 -15.93 9.70
CA LEU A 148 -22.53 -17.34 10.04
C LEU A 148 -21.27 -18.20 10.13
N THR A 149 -20.09 -17.62 9.87
CA THR A 149 -18.80 -18.31 9.99
C THR A 149 -17.82 -17.66 10.97
N GLY A 150 -18.06 -16.40 11.36
CA GLY A 150 -17.28 -15.61 12.32
C GLY A 150 -18.17 -14.99 13.40
N ASP A 151 -17.97 -13.71 13.71
CA ASP A 151 -18.84 -12.94 14.61
C ASP A 151 -20.20 -12.62 13.95
N GLU A 152 -21.29 -12.83 14.70
CA GLU A 152 -22.65 -12.58 14.19
C GLU A 152 -22.92 -11.10 13.91
N ASP A 153 -22.22 -10.19 14.57
CA ASP A 153 -22.35 -8.74 14.43
C ASP A 153 -21.80 -8.21 13.09
N TYR A 154 -21.19 -9.06 12.26
CA TYR A 154 -20.84 -8.70 10.88
C TYR A 154 -22.07 -8.53 9.96
N GLU A 155 -23.26 -8.94 10.41
CA GLU A 155 -24.50 -8.85 9.65
C GLU A 155 -24.38 -9.44 8.22
N GLU A 156 -24.50 -8.62 7.18
CA GLU A 156 -24.35 -9.04 5.78
C GLU A 156 -22.93 -8.86 5.22
N ASP A 157 -22.00 -8.33 5.99
CA ASP A 157 -20.63 -8.08 5.55
C ASP A 157 -19.82 -9.37 5.45
N VAL A 158 -18.85 -9.34 4.54
CA VAL A 158 -17.77 -10.33 4.44
C VAL A 158 -16.49 -9.61 4.83
N VAL A 159 -15.79 -10.17 5.83
CA VAL A 159 -14.62 -9.54 6.45
C VAL A 159 -13.43 -10.48 6.47
N LEU A 160 -12.24 -9.92 6.71
CA LEU A 160 -10.99 -10.65 6.88
C LEU A 160 -10.60 -10.69 8.36
N GLU A 161 -10.81 -11.82 9.03
CA GLU A 161 -10.30 -12.01 10.39
C GLU A 161 -8.80 -12.29 10.37
N ILE A 162 -8.05 -11.68 11.29
CA ILE A 162 -6.59 -11.73 11.35
C ILE A 162 -6.15 -12.09 12.77
N ASP A 163 -5.50 -13.24 12.91
CA ASP A 163 -4.89 -13.66 14.18
C ASP A 163 -3.59 -12.89 14.47
N ARG A 164 -3.27 -12.79 15.77
CA ARG A 164 -2.00 -12.21 16.24
C ARG A 164 -0.81 -13.00 15.72
N GLY A 165 0.00 -12.33 14.91
CA GLY A 165 1.18 -12.87 14.26
C GLY A 165 0.91 -13.75 13.04
N ALA A 166 -0.27 -13.64 12.45
CA ALA A 166 -0.58 -14.24 11.16
C ALA A 166 0.08 -13.49 10.00
N LEU A 167 0.36 -12.20 10.15
CA LEU A 167 1.09 -11.37 9.18
C LEU A 167 2.55 -11.26 9.60
N ARG A 168 3.47 -11.76 8.76
CA ARG A 168 4.91 -11.68 9.02
C ARG A 168 5.65 -11.21 7.79
N TYR A 169 6.45 -10.17 7.96
CA TYR A 169 7.39 -9.69 6.96
C TYR A 169 8.81 -10.06 7.38
N PHE A 170 9.66 -10.48 6.44
CA PHE A 170 11.08 -10.75 6.68
C PHE A 170 11.97 -10.09 5.64
N TYR A 171 13.08 -9.53 6.10
CA TYR A 171 14.26 -9.27 5.27
C TYR A 171 15.11 -10.54 5.27
N HIS A 172 15.06 -11.27 4.17
CA HIS A 172 15.61 -12.61 4.03
C HIS A 172 17.00 -12.58 3.41
N PHE A 173 17.93 -13.33 4.00
CA PHE A 173 19.26 -13.57 3.45
C PHE A 173 19.28 -14.95 2.77
N ASP A 174 19.34 -15.00 1.43
CA ASP A 174 19.43 -16.27 0.68
C ASP A 174 20.83 -16.91 0.83
N ASP A 175 21.85 -16.08 1.06
CA ASP A 175 23.22 -16.49 1.32
C ASP A 175 23.55 -16.59 2.83
N GLU A 176 24.64 -17.30 3.14
CA GLU A 176 25.14 -17.41 4.51
C GLU A 176 25.59 -16.05 5.05
N LEU A 177 25.03 -15.63 6.20
CA LEU A 177 25.38 -14.37 6.85
C LEU A 177 26.15 -14.62 8.16
N ASP A 178 27.39 -14.11 8.25
CA ASP A 178 28.15 -14.07 9.51
C ASP A 178 28.03 -12.68 10.16
N THR A 179 27.11 -12.54 11.12
CA THR A 179 26.90 -11.25 11.81
C THR A 179 27.96 -10.97 12.89
N SER A 180 28.90 -11.88 13.14
CA SER A 180 29.92 -11.69 14.19
C SER A 180 30.94 -10.59 13.89
N THR A 181 30.97 -10.14 12.63
CA THR A 181 31.80 -9.03 12.14
C THR A 181 31.11 -7.68 12.25
N VAL A 182 29.81 -7.63 12.59
CA VAL A 182 29.06 -6.37 12.69
C VAL A 182 29.60 -5.50 13.84
N ASP A 183 30.13 -4.33 13.48
CA ASP A 183 30.56 -3.29 14.41
C ASP A 183 30.37 -1.86 13.85
N ASP A 184 30.97 -0.86 14.50
CA ASP A 184 30.85 0.55 14.07
C ASP A 184 31.63 0.85 12.77
N ASP A 185 32.60 0.01 12.39
CA ASP A 185 33.38 0.13 11.17
C ASP A 185 32.75 -0.72 10.03
N GLU A 186 32.23 -1.91 10.36
CA GLU A 186 31.57 -2.84 9.42
C GLU A 186 30.07 -2.99 9.78
N LYS A 187 29.23 -2.11 9.23
CA LYS A 187 27.79 -2.06 9.52
C LYS A 187 26.99 -2.89 8.53
N LEU A 188 26.00 -3.63 9.03
CA LEU A 188 25.01 -4.29 8.17
C LEU A 188 23.89 -3.28 7.84
N ASN A 189 23.89 -2.79 6.60
CA ASN A 189 22.87 -1.86 6.10
C ASN A 189 21.75 -2.65 5.42
N ILE A 190 20.52 -2.50 5.90
CA ILE A 190 19.33 -3.19 5.38
C ILE A 190 18.16 -2.22 5.30
N LYS A 191 17.12 -2.60 4.54
CA LYS A 191 15.86 -1.86 4.46
C LYS A 191 14.71 -2.75 4.94
N VAL A 192 14.02 -2.37 6.01
CA VAL A 192 12.90 -3.15 6.58
C VAL A 192 11.62 -2.31 6.48
N LEU A 193 10.66 -2.76 5.67
CA LEU A 193 9.40 -2.04 5.42
C LEU A 193 9.62 -0.57 5.03
N GLY A 194 10.61 -0.32 4.18
CA GLY A 194 10.96 1.02 3.71
C GLY A 194 11.85 1.85 4.66
N HIS A 195 12.14 1.37 5.88
CA HIS A 195 13.08 2.03 6.78
C HIS A 195 14.52 1.58 6.52
N ASP A 196 15.41 2.53 6.27
CA ASP A 196 16.85 2.28 6.22
C ASP A 196 17.42 2.10 7.62
N ILE A 197 18.09 0.98 7.85
CA ILE A 197 18.64 0.59 9.14
C ILE A 197 20.09 0.20 8.95
N ALA A 198 20.98 0.82 9.74
CA ALA A 198 22.38 0.41 9.80
C ALA A 198 22.67 -0.24 11.15
N ILE A 199 22.71 -1.57 11.17
CA ILE A 199 23.02 -2.35 12.37
C ILE A 199 24.51 -2.21 12.66
N THR A 200 24.83 -1.68 13.83
CA THR A 200 26.21 -1.44 14.29
C THR A 200 26.67 -2.42 15.33
N LYS A 201 25.75 -3.27 15.85
CA LYS A 201 26.11 -4.27 16.84
C LYS A 201 25.06 -5.37 16.98
N ILE A 202 25.50 -6.62 17.02
CA ILE A 202 24.69 -7.75 17.50
C ILE A 202 24.91 -7.91 19.01
N ASN A 203 23.82 -7.83 19.78
CA ASN A 203 23.88 -7.90 21.24
C ASN A 203 23.61 -9.32 21.78
N SER A 204 22.84 -10.12 21.04
CA SER A 204 22.49 -11.52 21.31
C SER A 204 21.77 -12.12 20.10
N ASP A 205 21.42 -13.41 20.17
CA ASP A 205 20.58 -14.10 19.17
C ASP A 205 19.29 -13.35 18.76
N SER A 206 18.70 -12.55 19.64
CA SER A 206 17.42 -11.89 19.40
C SER A 206 17.47 -10.38 19.67
N SER A 207 18.63 -9.74 19.48
CA SER A 207 18.79 -8.30 19.73
C SER A 207 19.97 -7.68 18.99
N PHE A 208 19.76 -6.47 18.47
CA PHE A 208 20.79 -5.66 17.81
C PHE A 208 20.67 -4.17 18.17
N THR A 209 21.73 -3.40 17.94
CA THR A 209 21.73 -1.94 18.00
C THR A 209 21.92 -1.38 16.60
N ALA A 210 21.13 -0.38 16.22
CA ALA A 210 21.16 0.21 14.90
C ALA A 210 21.01 1.73 14.91
N LEU A 211 21.49 2.36 13.84
CA LEU A 211 21.18 3.74 13.48
C LEU A 211 19.85 3.75 12.71
N VAL A 212 18.89 4.54 13.19
CA VAL A 212 17.49 4.57 12.68
C VAL A 212 16.96 5.97 12.37
N GLY A 213 17.76 7.01 12.63
CA GLY A 213 17.40 8.38 12.27
C GLY A 213 17.70 8.71 10.81
N GLU A 214 17.26 9.88 10.37
CA GLU A 214 17.60 10.43 9.07
C GLU A 214 19.09 10.77 9.01
N THR A 215 19.77 10.38 7.92
CA THR A 215 21.16 10.79 7.69
C THR A 215 21.20 12.15 7.01
N LYS A 216 21.92 13.11 7.59
CA LYS A 216 22.19 14.42 6.99
C LYS A 216 23.68 14.62 6.77
N SER A 217 24.04 15.22 5.65
CA SER A 217 25.36 15.76 5.38
C SER A 217 25.32 17.28 5.48
N LEU A 218 26.20 17.86 6.29
CA LEU A 218 26.17 19.28 6.65
C LEU A 218 27.58 19.86 6.57
N VAL A 219 27.70 21.10 6.11
CA VAL A 219 28.89 21.95 6.24
C VAL A 219 28.65 23.06 7.29
N PRO A 220 29.70 23.62 7.92
CA PRO A 220 29.52 24.69 8.89
C PRO A 220 28.78 25.90 8.30
N GLY A 221 27.68 26.28 8.95
CA GLY A 221 26.75 27.30 8.50
C GLY A 221 25.42 26.75 8.00
N ASP A 222 25.35 25.46 7.65
CA ASP A 222 24.11 24.83 7.22
C ASP A 222 23.07 24.82 8.34
N VAL A 223 21.84 25.18 7.97
CA VAL A 223 20.67 25.23 8.84
C VAL A 223 19.57 24.36 8.25
N PHE A 224 18.98 23.49 9.06
CA PHE A 224 17.77 22.76 8.68
C PHE A 224 16.81 22.67 9.87
N GLU A 225 15.55 22.35 9.58
CA GLU A 225 14.53 22.14 10.60
C GLU A 225 14.10 20.67 10.62
N LEU A 226 13.99 20.10 11.82
CA LEU A 226 13.43 18.76 12.03
C LEU A 226 12.51 18.81 13.25
N ASN A 227 11.26 18.35 13.12
CA ASN A 227 10.27 18.33 14.21
C ASN A 227 10.12 19.69 14.92
N HIS A 228 10.16 20.81 14.17
CA HIS A 228 10.12 22.20 14.67
C HIS A 228 11.35 22.64 15.48
N HIS A 229 12.43 21.87 15.47
CA HIS A 229 13.72 22.27 16.02
C HIS A 229 14.59 22.82 14.90
N VAL A 230 15.30 23.92 15.17
CA VAL A 230 16.28 24.49 14.23
C VAL A 230 17.66 23.96 14.58
N ILE A 231 18.29 23.26 13.64
CA ILE A 231 19.61 22.66 13.81
C ILE A 231 20.59 23.36 12.88
N THR A 232 21.70 23.84 13.43
CA THR A 232 22.80 24.45 12.67
C THR A 232 24.11 23.74 12.96
N LEU A 233 24.82 23.28 11.92
CA LEU A 233 26.20 22.86 12.09
C LEU A 233 27.08 24.11 12.21
N THR A 234 27.69 24.33 13.36
CA THR A 234 28.51 25.54 13.58
C THR A 234 29.99 25.28 13.33
N ASN A 235 30.47 24.05 13.58
CA ASN A 235 31.85 23.70 13.29
C ASN A 235 32.11 22.18 13.32
N VAL A 236 33.23 21.77 12.73
CA VAL A 236 33.84 20.44 12.88
C VAL A 236 35.27 20.61 13.43
N GLY A 237 35.58 19.84 14.46
CA GLY A 237 36.89 19.77 15.13
C GLY A 237 37.83 18.78 14.45
N GLN A 238 39.14 19.00 14.59
CA GLN A 238 40.17 18.13 14.00
C GLN A 238 40.16 16.71 14.57
N ASP A 239 39.66 16.55 15.79
CA ASP A 239 39.46 15.27 16.47
C ASP A 239 38.18 14.54 16.05
N GLY A 240 37.43 15.09 15.09
CA GLY A 240 36.17 14.55 14.61
C GLY A 240 34.95 14.93 15.45
N THR A 241 35.13 15.77 16.47
CA THR A 241 34.04 16.34 17.27
C THR A 241 33.25 17.36 16.45
N ILE A 242 31.92 17.37 16.56
CA ILE A 242 31.07 18.37 15.91
C ILE A 242 30.47 19.34 16.93
N LEU A 243 30.26 20.58 16.50
CA LEU A 243 29.54 21.60 17.26
C LEU A 243 28.23 21.94 16.54
N LEU A 244 27.11 21.61 17.17
CA LEU A 244 25.76 21.91 16.67
C LEU A 244 25.12 22.99 17.54
N ASP A 245 24.36 23.88 16.92
CA ASP A 245 23.41 24.73 17.63
C ASP A 245 22.01 24.15 17.40
N ILE A 246 21.32 23.78 18.49
CA ILE A 246 19.95 23.25 18.46
C ILE A 246 19.08 24.22 19.25
N ASP A 247 18.18 24.93 18.57
CA ASP A 247 17.31 25.97 19.14
C ASP A 247 18.03 27.10 19.90
N GLY A 248 19.24 27.47 19.49
CA GLY A 248 20.06 28.47 20.17
C GLY A 248 20.93 27.90 21.30
N GLU A 249 20.88 26.59 21.55
CA GLU A 249 21.76 25.90 22.48
C GLU A 249 22.91 25.17 21.76
N GLY A 250 24.12 25.71 21.88
CA GLY A 250 25.34 25.04 21.41
C GLY A 250 25.64 23.74 22.16
N LYS A 251 25.87 22.66 21.40
CA LYS A 251 26.19 21.31 21.85
C LYS A 251 27.44 20.81 21.15
N THR A 252 28.16 19.93 21.84
CA THR A 252 29.38 19.31 21.34
C THR A 252 29.15 17.80 21.36
N ILE A 253 29.39 17.16 20.22
CA ILE A 253 29.21 15.71 20.06
C ILE A 253 30.54 15.14 19.58
N GLU A 254 31.15 14.31 20.42
CA GLU A 254 32.39 13.61 20.06
C GLU A 254 32.12 12.63 18.90
N LYS A 255 33.19 12.20 18.23
CA LYS A 255 33.07 11.20 17.14
C LYS A 255 32.43 9.92 17.68
N ASP A 256 31.49 9.34 16.92
CA ASP A 256 30.83 8.07 17.23
C ASP A 256 30.05 8.12 18.56
N GLN A 257 29.59 9.31 18.97
CA GLN A 257 28.74 9.51 20.15
C GLN A 257 27.39 10.11 19.72
N SER A 258 26.36 9.86 20.53
CA SER A 258 25.07 10.57 20.41
C SER A 258 24.85 11.52 21.59
N ILE A 259 24.03 12.55 21.35
CA ILE A 259 23.46 13.37 22.41
C ILE A 259 21.97 13.56 22.15
N ARG A 260 21.16 13.43 23.20
CA ARG A 260 19.75 13.81 23.16
C ARG A 260 19.58 15.23 23.68
N VAL A 261 18.89 16.05 22.88
CA VAL A 261 18.58 17.45 23.17
C VAL A 261 17.10 17.63 22.87
N ASN A 262 16.32 17.94 23.92
CA ASN A 262 14.86 17.95 23.85
C ASN A 262 14.32 16.57 23.39
N SER A 263 13.47 16.55 22.36
CA SER A 263 12.89 15.34 21.77
C SER A 263 13.71 14.75 20.63
N ILE A 264 14.87 15.32 20.30
CA ILE A 264 15.73 14.85 19.20
C ILE A 264 17.02 14.26 19.76
N GLU A 265 17.45 13.15 19.19
CA GLU A 265 18.78 12.60 19.34
C GLU A 265 19.60 12.83 18.07
N VAL A 266 20.87 13.21 18.24
CA VAL A 266 21.83 13.38 17.14
C VAL A 266 23.04 12.49 17.40
N TYR A 267 23.40 11.68 16.43
CA TYR A 267 24.59 10.83 16.41
C TYR A 267 25.60 11.35 15.38
N ASN A 268 26.84 11.55 15.81
CA ASN A 268 27.94 12.00 14.95
C ASN A 268 28.56 10.80 14.22
N LYS A 269 28.08 10.53 13.00
CA LYS A 269 28.42 9.33 12.21
C LYS A 269 29.80 9.42 11.56
N ALA A 270 30.12 10.55 10.94
CA ALA A 270 31.42 10.76 10.30
C ALA A 270 31.71 12.24 10.16
N THR A 271 33.00 12.57 10.03
CA THR A 271 33.44 13.95 9.83
C THR A 271 34.59 14.01 8.84
N PHE A 272 34.64 15.12 8.12
CA PHE A 272 35.76 15.52 7.30
C PHE A 272 36.25 16.89 7.79
N TYR A 273 37.54 16.98 8.13
CA TYR A 273 38.14 18.19 8.67
C TYR A 273 39.21 18.72 7.73
N GLU A 274 39.13 20.03 7.46
CA GLU A 274 40.15 20.83 6.79
C GLU A 274 40.38 22.13 7.55
N ASP A 275 41.53 22.77 7.30
CA ASP A 275 41.87 24.04 7.95
C ASP A 275 40.86 25.14 7.60
N ASP A 276 40.36 25.13 6.37
CA ASP A 276 39.29 26.01 5.89
C ASP A 276 37.93 25.55 6.42
N ILE A 277 37.19 26.44 7.10
CA ILE A 277 35.92 26.11 7.74
C ILE A 277 34.84 25.72 6.74
N GLU A 278 34.87 26.31 5.54
CA GLU A 278 33.90 26.05 4.47
C GLU A 278 34.08 24.66 3.83
N ARG A 279 35.23 24.02 4.06
CA ARG A 279 35.55 22.68 3.53
C ARG A 279 35.33 21.56 4.54
N ARG A 280 34.86 21.89 5.73
CA ARG A 280 34.56 20.90 6.76
C ARG A 280 33.19 20.32 6.51
N GLN A 281 33.01 19.05 6.87
CA GLN A 281 31.74 18.36 6.69
C GLN A 281 31.48 17.43 7.87
N ALA A 282 30.22 17.31 8.26
CA ALA A 282 29.75 16.31 9.19
C ALA A 282 28.63 15.51 8.55
N PHE A 283 28.65 14.21 8.79
CA PHE A 283 27.56 13.30 8.50
C PHE A 283 26.95 12.91 9.84
N ILE A 284 25.68 13.25 10.04
CA ILE A 284 24.96 12.98 11.28
C ILE A 284 23.78 12.06 11.00
N VAL A 285 23.39 11.29 12.02
CA VAL A 285 22.09 10.60 12.06
C VAL A 285 21.24 11.34 13.08
N ILE A 286 20.05 11.76 12.70
CA ILE A 286 19.19 12.62 13.53
C ILE A 286 17.74 12.17 13.46
N GLY A 287 17.06 12.16 14.60
CA GLY A 287 15.66 11.75 14.71
C GLY A 287 15.16 11.83 16.14
N GLU A 288 13.95 11.35 16.42
CA GLU A 288 13.53 11.16 17.82
C GLU A 288 14.47 10.18 18.55
N GLU A 289 14.90 9.14 17.83
CA GLU A 289 15.96 8.21 18.17
C GLU A 289 16.94 8.18 17.01
N ALA A 290 18.22 8.44 17.27
CA ALA A 290 19.27 8.33 16.24
C ALA A 290 19.93 6.96 16.30
N ILE A 291 20.05 6.40 17.50
CA ILE A 291 20.57 5.07 17.78
C ILE A 291 19.63 4.36 18.75
N GLN A 292 19.25 3.12 18.42
CA GLN A 292 18.34 2.36 19.25
C GLN A 292 18.72 0.88 19.30
N THR A 293 18.46 0.26 20.44
CA THR A 293 18.60 -1.18 20.62
C THR A 293 17.24 -1.83 20.55
N TYR A 294 17.08 -2.77 19.62
CA TYR A 294 15.86 -3.54 19.43
C TYR A 294 16.06 -4.98 19.90
N LYS A 295 14.99 -5.56 20.43
CA LYS A 295 14.87 -6.97 20.80
C LYS A 295 13.64 -7.56 20.13
N ASP A 296 13.63 -8.88 20.03
CA ASP A 296 12.43 -9.62 19.66
C ASP A 296 11.23 -9.23 20.54
N GLY A 297 10.11 -8.92 19.89
CA GLY A 297 8.88 -8.43 20.52
C GLY A 297 8.87 -6.95 20.92
N ASP A 298 9.95 -6.18 20.71
CA ASP A 298 9.90 -4.74 20.90
C ASP A 298 9.03 -4.09 19.80
N ALA A 299 8.37 -2.98 20.14
CA ALA A 299 7.63 -2.16 19.16
C ALA A 299 8.50 -1.80 17.95
N PHE A 300 7.93 -1.92 16.74
CA PHE A 300 8.60 -1.54 15.51
C PHE A 300 8.83 -0.02 15.44
N ILE A 301 9.68 0.43 14.52
CA ILE A 301 10.03 1.85 14.38
C ILE A 301 8.77 2.67 14.10
N GLY A 302 8.53 3.70 14.93
CA GLY A 302 7.37 4.60 14.82
C GLY A 302 6.10 4.14 15.55
N GLU A 303 6.07 2.92 16.09
CA GLU A 303 4.93 2.37 16.82
C GLU A 303 4.85 2.88 18.28
N ASP A 304 3.65 2.78 18.87
CA ASP A 304 3.46 2.98 20.31
C ASP A 304 4.18 1.87 21.07
N LYS A 305 5.05 2.23 22.02
CA LYS A 305 5.84 1.27 22.79
C LYS A 305 5.03 0.52 23.84
N ASP A 306 3.89 1.06 24.26
CA ASP A 306 3.04 0.45 25.28
C ASP A 306 1.91 -0.42 24.69
N ASP A 307 1.52 -0.17 23.43
CA ASP A 307 0.47 -0.90 22.70
C ASP A 307 0.77 -0.94 21.18
N PRO A 308 1.84 -1.63 20.75
CA PRO A 308 2.24 -1.66 19.35
C PRO A 308 1.29 -2.52 18.50
N ASN A 309 0.98 -2.09 17.28
CA ASN A 309 0.34 -2.95 16.28
C ASN A 309 1.37 -3.83 15.59
N TRP A 310 2.61 -3.37 15.49
CA TRP A 310 3.70 -4.07 14.83
C TRP A 310 4.90 -4.20 15.76
N VAL A 311 5.42 -5.41 15.90
CA VAL A 311 6.59 -5.69 16.72
C VAL A 311 7.68 -6.36 15.89
N TRP A 312 8.92 -6.16 16.32
CA TRP A 312 10.08 -6.84 15.78
C TRP A 312 9.97 -8.36 15.99
N ASN A 313 10.29 -9.13 14.94
CA ASN A 313 10.49 -10.57 14.98
C ASN A 313 11.95 -10.86 14.65
N ILE A 314 12.78 -11.11 15.65
CA ILE A 314 14.25 -11.16 15.53
C ILE A 314 14.77 -12.43 16.20
N GLY A 315 15.61 -13.18 15.50
CA GLY A 315 16.20 -14.38 16.11
C GLY A 315 17.37 -14.96 15.35
N ASN A 316 18.05 -15.88 16.03
CA ASN A 316 19.22 -16.61 15.56
C ASN A 316 20.34 -15.72 14.99
N LEU A 317 20.46 -14.46 15.44
CA LEU A 317 21.44 -13.53 14.87
C LEU A 317 22.89 -14.02 15.02
N GLU A 318 23.24 -14.78 16.07
CA GLU A 318 24.60 -15.32 16.25
C GLU A 318 24.86 -16.60 15.43
N THR A 319 23.88 -17.05 14.63
CA THR A 319 24.00 -18.22 13.76
C THR A 319 24.52 -17.82 12.39
N VAL A 320 25.61 -18.46 11.97
CA VAL A 320 26.16 -18.31 10.61
C VAL A 320 25.45 -19.28 9.67
N ALA A 321 24.44 -18.79 8.96
CA ALA A 321 23.63 -19.54 7.99
C ALA A 321 22.83 -18.56 7.11
N ALA A 322 22.23 -19.07 6.04
CA ALA A 322 21.17 -18.36 5.33
C ALA A 322 19.88 -18.31 6.17
N SER A 323 19.07 -17.28 5.96
CA SER A 323 17.70 -17.22 6.51
C SER A 323 16.85 -18.36 5.94
N ASN A 324 15.85 -18.81 6.70
CA ASN A 324 14.91 -19.83 6.25
C ASN A 324 13.55 -19.77 6.97
N PRO A 325 12.90 -18.59 7.05
CA PRO A 325 11.53 -18.51 7.51
C PRO A 325 10.62 -19.34 6.61
N THR A 326 9.58 -19.92 7.20
CA THR A 326 8.57 -20.73 6.53
C THR A 326 7.19 -20.37 7.07
N ALA A 327 6.14 -20.86 6.42
CA ALA A 327 4.76 -20.74 6.92
C ALA A 327 4.53 -21.31 8.34
N THR A 328 5.48 -22.08 8.91
CA THR A 328 5.29 -22.75 10.21
C THR A 328 6.38 -22.47 11.25
N SER A 329 7.42 -21.73 10.87
CA SER A 329 8.55 -21.39 11.74
C SER A 329 9.29 -20.19 11.19
N ASP A 330 9.87 -19.36 12.06
CA ASP A 330 10.74 -18.23 11.65
C ASP A 330 12.13 -18.70 11.15
N GLY A 331 12.43 -20.00 11.27
CA GLY A 331 13.63 -20.61 10.72
C GLY A 331 14.71 -20.94 11.76
N THR A 332 15.85 -21.41 11.26
CA THR A 332 17.05 -21.80 12.01
C THR A 332 18.27 -20.94 11.72
N GLY A 333 18.29 -20.19 10.60
CA GLY A 333 19.27 -19.15 10.33
C GLY A 333 18.84 -17.80 10.91
N PRO A 334 19.69 -16.76 10.79
CA PRO A 334 19.39 -15.42 11.28
C PRO A 334 18.15 -14.87 10.56
N PHE A 335 17.26 -14.21 11.31
CA PHE A 335 16.09 -13.56 10.73
C PHE A 335 15.84 -12.20 11.38
N ILE A 336 15.46 -11.24 10.55
CA ILE A 336 15.06 -9.89 10.93
C ILE A 336 13.75 -9.61 10.20
N GLY A 337 12.69 -9.42 10.96
CA GLY A 337 11.35 -9.25 10.42
C GLY A 337 10.43 -8.46 11.35
N VAL A 338 9.18 -8.36 10.92
CA VAL A 338 8.12 -7.63 11.62
C VAL A 338 6.87 -8.50 11.61
N VAL A 339 6.14 -8.52 12.72
CA VAL A 339 4.94 -9.34 12.90
C VAL A 339 3.82 -8.51 13.52
N ASN A 340 2.56 -8.77 13.11
CA ASN A 340 1.43 -8.09 13.72
C ASN A 340 1.22 -8.52 15.17
N ASP A 341 1.01 -7.56 16.07
CA ASP A 341 0.71 -7.77 17.50
C ASP A 341 -0.75 -7.40 17.87
N PHE A 342 -1.63 -7.28 16.86
CA PHE A 342 -3.07 -7.10 17.05
C PHE A 342 -3.86 -8.37 16.68
N VAL A 343 -5.14 -8.41 17.06
CA VAL A 343 -6.13 -9.39 16.60
C VAL A 343 -7.27 -8.60 15.98
N MET A 344 -7.84 -9.11 14.88
CA MET A 344 -9.08 -8.60 14.30
C MET A 344 -10.00 -9.80 14.12
N ASN A 345 -10.87 -10.07 15.09
CA ASN A 345 -11.73 -11.25 15.06
C ASN A 345 -13.17 -11.00 15.55
N ASP A 346 -13.55 -9.74 15.70
CA ASP A 346 -14.94 -9.31 15.89
C ASP A 346 -15.18 -7.92 15.28
N ASP A 347 -16.43 -7.48 15.16
CA ASP A 347 -16.79 -6.19 14.52
C ASP A 347 -16.16 -4.97 15.23
N ARG A 348 -15.88 -5.06 16.54
CA ARG A 348 -15.32 -3.95 17.32
C ARG A 348 -13.86 -3.69 16.96
N ASP A 349 -13.17 -4.69 16.42
CA ASP A 349 -11.79 -4.56 15.93
C ASP A 349 -11.72 -3.94 14.53
N SER A 350 -12.87 -3.70 13.88
CA SER A 350 -12.97 -3.17 12.52
C SER A 350 -12.13 -3.96 11.49
N PRO A 351 -12.37 -5.28 11.34
CA PRO A 351 -11.65 -6.12 10.39
C PRO A 351 -11.82 -5.60 8.96
N PRO A 352 -10.85 -5.85 8.05
CA PRO A 352 -10.97 -5.44 6.66
C PRO A 352 -12.20 -6.01 5.98
N LYS A 353 -12.88 -5.19 5.19
CA LYS A 353 -14.06 -5.57 4.40
C LYS A 353 -14.13 -4.77 3.10
N ALA A 354 -14.94 -5.24 2.15
CA ALA A 354 -15.15 -4.52 0.90
C ALA A 354 -15.62 -3.08 1.18
N ASP A 355 -15.04 -2.09 0.49
CA ASP A 355 -15.24 -0.65 0.72
C ASP A 355 -14.94 -0.15 2.15
N GLY A 356 -14.23 -0.96 2.95
CA GLY A 356 -14.00 -0.75 4.38
C GLY A 356 -12.54 -0.44 4.74
N PRO A 357 -12.15 -0.69 6.01
CA PRO A 357 -10.77 -0.53 6.44
C PRO A 357 -9.86 -1.56 5.76
N ILE A 358 -8.57 -1.23 5.71
CA ILE A 358 -7.50 -2.10 5.25
C ILE A 358 -6.41 -2.13 6.30
N VAL A 359 -5.71 -3.25 6.44
CA VAL A 359 -4.50 -3.33 7.26
C VAL A 359 -3.37 -2.67 6.50
N VAL A 360 -2.68 -1.75 7.18
CA VAL A 360 -1.54 -1.02 6.62
C VAL A 360 -0.30 -1.37 7.42
N PHE A 361 0.72 -1.85 6.72
CA PHE A 361 2.03 -2.11 7.30
C PHE A 361 2.76 -0.80 7.59
N PRO A 362 3.76 -0.80 8.49
CA PRO A 362 4.59 0.35 8.78
C PRO A 362 5.07 1.09 7.52
N ASN A 363 5.19 2.43 7.63
CA ASN A 363 5.55 3.32 6.52
C ASN A 363 4.62 3.23 5.29
N ASN A 364 3.39 2.75 5.47
CA ASN A 364 2.47 2.39 4.39
C ASN A 364 3.10 1.44 3.36
N TYR A 365 4.10 0.64 3.75
CA TYR A 365 4.92 -0.12 2.81
C TYR A 365 4.10 -1.16 2.03
N LEU A 366 3.24 -1.89 2.75
CA LEU A 366 2.33 -2.92 2.26
C LEU A 366 0.93 -2.68 2.81
N LYS A 367 -0.08 -3.21 2.12
CA LYS A 367 -1.48 -3.19 2.54
C LYS A 367 -2.13 -4.55 2.32
N LEU A 368 -3.06 -4.91 3.19
CA LEU A 368 -3.89 -6.12 3.08
C LEU A 368 -5.35 -5.76 3.35
N GLY A 369 -6.26 -6.25 2.52
CA GLY A 369 -7.69 -6.11 2.74
C GLY A 369 -8.55 -6.89 1.76
N ILE A 370 -9.84 -6.56 1.73
CA ILE A 370 -10.79 -7.05 0.71
C ILE A 370 -11.06 -5.90 -0.24
N ASP A 371 -10.71 -6.06 -1.51
CA ASP A 371 -10.98 -5.07 -2.56
C ASP A 371 -12.44 -5.14 -3.02
N SER A 372 -12.94 -6.35 -3.25
CA SER A 372 -14.29 -6.57 -3.76
C SER A 372 -14.86 -7.92 -3.35
N LEU A 373 -16.16 -8.12 -3.60
CA LEU A 373 -16.82 -9.42 -3.52
C LEU A 373 -17.28 -9.83 -4.93
N THR A 374 -17.28 -11.13 -5.21
CA THR A 374 -17.92 -11.66 -6.41
C THR A 374 -19.45 -11.75 -6.21
N ALA A 375 -20.19 -11.94 -7.32
CA ALA A 375 -21.65 -12.15 -7.30
C ALA A 375 -22.48 -11.09 -6.53
N THR A 376 -22.22 -9.80 -6.80
CA THR A 376 -22.76 -8.64 -6.06
C THR A 376 -24.21 -8.26 -6.37
N GLU A 377 -24.87 -8.96 -7.30
CA GLU A 377 -26.27 -8.70 -7.67
C GLU A 377 -27.18 -9.84 -7.18
N PRO A 378 -27.51 -9.94 -5.87
CA PRO A 378 -28.40 -10.99 -5.39
C PRO A 378 -29.87 -10.73 -5.74
N LYS A 379 -30.68 -11.79 -5.78
CA LYS A 379 -32.13 -11.74 -6.03
C LYS A 379 -32.93 -12.19 -4.83
N ALA A 380 -34.10 -11.59 -4.66
CA ALA A 380 -35.01 -11.91 -3.56
C ALA A 380 -35.78 -13.20 -3.84
N TYR A 381 -35.81 -14.07 -2.83
CA TYR A 381 -36.57 -15.31 -2.75
C TYR A 381 -37.30 -15.34 -1.40
N THR A 382 -38.58 -15.68 -1.41
CA THR A 382 -39.42 -15.68 -0.20
C THR A 382 -40.08 -17.03 -0.04
N ILE A 383 -40.11 -17.54 1.19
CA ILE A 383 -40.78 -18.78 1.58
C ILE A 383 -41.73 -18.43 2.72
N GLU A 384 -43.04 -18.52 2.51
CA GLU A 384 -44.02 -18.04 3.48
C GLU A 384 -45.23 -18.97 3.64
N PHE A 385 -45.84 -18.93 4.82
CA PHE A 385 -47.11 -19.57 5.09
C PHE A 385 -48.28 -18.73 4.58
N GLU A 386 -49.14 -19.33 3.77
CA GLU A 386 -50.37 -18.71 3.27
C GLU A 386 -51.60 -19.51 3.69
N ASN A 387 -52.68 -18.82 4.09
CA ASN A 387 -53.85 -19.47 4.70
C ASN A 387 -55.14 -19.41 3.86
N ASN A 388 -55.05 -18.92 2.63
CA ASN A 388 -56.20 -18.71 1.77
C ASN A 388 -55.85 -18.84 0.26
N GLU A 389 -55.00 -19.81 -0.09
CA GLU A 389 -54.58 -20.00 -1.49
C GLU A 389 -55.66 -20.73 -2.30
N ASP A 390 -55.87 -20.34 -3.56
CA ASP A 390 -56.82 -20.99 -4.48
C ASP A 390 -56.07 -21.99 -5.38
N LEU A 391 -56.18 -23.27 -5.06
CA LEU A 391 -55.54 -24.37 -5.80
C LEU A 391 -56.50 -25.04 -6.79
N SER A 392 -57.62 -24.39 -7.13
CA SER A 392 -58.66 -25.02 -7.95
C SER A 392 -58.21 -25.37 -9.37
N GLU A 393 -57.25 -24.63 -9.91
CA GLU A 393 -56.63 -24.91 -11.22
C GLU A 393 -55.79 -26.19 -11.19
N ALA A 394 -55.00 -26.38 -10.13
CA ALA A 394 -54.11 -27.54 -10.00
C ALA A 394 -54.82 -28.80 -9.49
N LEU A 395 -55.75 -28.67 -8.53
CA LEU A 395 -56.35 -29.78 -7.78
C LEU A 395 -57.87 -29.92 -7.95
N GLY A 396 -58.54 -28.95 -8.57
CA GLY A 396 -59.98 -28.94 -8.91
C GLY A 396 -60.85 -28.00 -8.06
N ASP A 397 -62.07 -27.73 -8.53
CA ASP A 397 -63.00 -26.70 -8.02
C ASP A 397 -63.29 -26.68 -6.50
N SER A 398 -62.92 -27.70 -5.73
CA SER A 398 -63.13 -27.73 -4.27
C SER A 398 -62.04 -27.05 -3.45
N PHE A 399 -60.90 -26.72 -4.05
CA PHE A 399 -59.71 -26.23 -3.35
C PHE A 399 -59.54 -24.71 -3.52
N THR A 400 -60.48 -23.92 -2.99
CA THR A 400 -60.53 -22.46 -3.24
C THR A 400 -59.96 -21.59 -2.10
N SER A 401 -59.47 -22.21 -1.03
CA SER A 401 -59.00 -21.52 0.19
C SER A 401 -58.24 -22.53 1.05
N GLU A 402 -56.96 -22.71 0.75
CA GLU A 402 -56.11 -23.74 1.36
C GLU A 402 -54.93 -23.13 2.13
N GLN A 403 -54.41 -23.93 3.08
CA GLN A 403 -53.20 -23.61 3.84
C GLN A 403 -51.98 -24.21 3.14
N VAL A 404 -51.04 -23.37 2.72
CA VAL A 404 -49.91 -23.76 1.88
C VAL A 404 -48.60 -23.14 2.38
N ILE A 405 -47.48 -23.69 1.92
CA ILE A 405 -46.23 -22.94 1.86
C ILE A 405 -46.04 -22.44 0.45
N ARG A 406 -45.82 -21.14 0.31
CA ARG A 406 -45.60 -20.46 -0.96
C ARG A 406 -44.13 -20.07 -1.06
N LEU A 407 -43.49 -20.45 -2.15
CA LEU A 407 -42.12 -20.07 -2.48
C LEU A 407 -42.17 -19.18 -3.71
N THR A 408 -41.72 -17.94 -3.59
CA THR A 408 -41.78 -16.95 -4.67
C THR A 408 -40.43 -16.28 -4.88
N THR A 409 -40.22 -15.74 -6.07
CA THR A 409 -39.03 -14.95 -6.39
C THR A 409 -39.37 -13.80 -7.34
N THR A 410 -38.51 -12.79 -7.33
CA THR A 410 -38.58 -11.65 -8.27
C THR A 410 -37.81 -11.90 -9.57
N GLU A 411 -37.05 -13.00 -9.64
CA GLU A 411 -36.29 -13.38 -10.83
C GLU A 411 -37.16 -14.23 -11.76
N ASP A 412 -37.24 -13.84 -13.04
CA ASP A 412 -37.96 -14.60 -14.07
C ASP A 412 -37.35 -16.01 -14.26
N ASP A 413 -38.19 -17.03 -14.32
CA ASP A 413 -37.83 -18.45 -14.24
C ASP A 413 -36.99 -18.79 -12.98
N GLY A 414 -37.11 -18.07 -11.87
CA GLY A 414 -36.11 -18.14 -10.79
C GLY A 414 -36.01 -19.49 -10.07
N TYR A 415 -36.93 -20.42 -10.29
CA TYR A 415 -36.87 -21.82 -9.88
C TYR A 415 -36.91 -22.78 -11.07
N VAL A 416 -36.37 -23.98 -10.85
CA VAL A 416 -36.61 -25.17 -11.67
C VAL A 416 -37.17 -26.27 -10.79
N VAL A 417 -38.45 -26.60 -10.96
CA VAL A 417 -39.13 -27.69 -10.27
C VAL A 417 -38.59 -29.03 -10.80
N ASP A 418 -38.30 -29.96 -9.89
CA ASP A 418 -37.80 -31.30 -10.22
C ASP A 418 -38.84 -32.36 -9.86
N GLY A 419 -39.49 -32.94 -10.87
CA GLY A 419 -40.47 -34.00 -10.67
C GLY A 419 -39.88 -35.41 -10.61
N SER A 420 -38.56 -35.58 -10.76
CA SER A 420 -37.93 -36.90 -10.83
C SER A 420 -37.99 -37.69 -9.53
N GLY A 421 -38.10 -37.00 -8.39
CA GLY A 421 -38.30 -37.57 -7.06
C GLY A 421 -39.76 -37.65 -6.60
N LEU A 422 -40.71 -37.18 -7.41
CA LEU A 422 -42.13 -37.08 -7.04
C LEU A 422 -42.96 -38.25 -7.55
N ASP A 423 -43.96 -38.65 -6.77
CA ASP A 423 -44.89 -39.71 -7.13
C ASP A 423 -45.96 -39.25 -8.13
N ALA A 424 -46.28 -40.18 -9.01
CA ALA A 424 -46.73 -39.94 -10.37
C ALA A 424 -48.25 -40.14 -10.57
N THR A 425 -49.10 -39.16 -10.25
CA THR A 425 -50.46 -39.16 -10.79
C THR A 425 -51.06 -37.74 -10.97
N PRO A 426 -51.22 -37.25 -12.23
CA PRO A 426 -50.74 -37.81 -13.50
C PRO A 426 -49.20 -37.75 -13.62
N THR A 427 -48.64 -38.31 -14.70
CA THR A 427 -47.17 -38.45 -14.92
C THR A 427 -46.39 -37.20 -14.47
N PRO A 428 -45.38 -37.34 -13.59
CA PRO A 428 -44.68 -36.21 -13.02
C PRO A 428 -43.92 -35.52 -14.14
N ILE A 429 -43.83 -34.19 -14.02
CA ILE A 429 -43.02 -33.39 -14.91
C ILE A 429 -41.57 -33.86 -14.83
N THR A 430 -40.80 -33.74 -15.92
CA THR A 430 -39.37 -34.01 -15.83
C THR A 430 -38.66 -32.87 -15.11
N SER A 431 -38.97 -31.64 -15.52
CA SER A 431 -38.46 -30.41 -14.95
C SER A 431 -39.16 -29.25 -15.63
N GLU A 432 -39.62 -28.26 -14.87
CA GLU A 432 -40.25 -27.04 -15.39
C GLU A 432 -39.71 -25.81 -14.67
N LYS A 433 -39.64 -24.70 -15.39
CA LYS A 433 -39.21 -23.42 -14.83
C LYS A 433 -40.43 -22.64 -14.34
N THR A 434 -40.24 -21.87 -13.28
CA THR A 434 -41.31 -21.11 -12.66
C THR A 434 -40.74 -20.04 -11.74
N ASN A 435 -41.53 -19.01 -11.47
CA ASN A 435 -41.29 -18.04 -10.40
C ASN A 435 -41.91 -18.46 -9.06
N GLU A 436 -42.72 -19.53 -9.06
CA GLU A 436 -43.53 -19.92 -7.91
C GLU A 436 -43.63 -21.44 -7.71
N ILE A 437 -43.37 -21.88 -6.48
CA ILE A 437 -43.63 -23.25 -6.02
C ILE A 437 -44.58 -23.20 -4.82
N ILE A 438 -45.62 -24.03 -4.83
CA ILE A 438 -46.59 -24.15 -3.74
C ILE A 438 -46.55 -25.57 -3.17
N LEU A 439 -46.51 -25.69 -1.85
CA LEU A 439 -46.58 -26.96 -1.13
C LEU A 439 -47.89 -27.05 -0.35
N TYR A 440 -48.64 -28.13 -0.57
CA TYR A 440 -49.95 -28.35 0.04
C TYR A 440 -50.10 -29.76 0.60
N VAL A 441 -50.60 -29.88 1.84
CA VAL A 441 -50.88 -31.19 2.44
C VAL A 441 -52.23 -31.70 1.94
N VAL A 442 -52.19 -32.65 1.00
CA VAL A 442 -53.39 -33.26 0.39
C VAL A 442 -54.06 -34.23 1.35
N SER A 443 -53.26 -34.99 2.09
CA SER A 443 -53.72 -35.96 3.09
C SER A 443 -52.69 -36.15 4.19
N SER A 444 -53.01 -36.94 5.22
CA SER A 444 -52.08 -37.25 6.31
C SER A 444 -50.80 -37.98 5.89
N THR A 445 -50.65 -38.32 4.61
CA THR A 445 -49.50 -39.06 4.07
C THR A 445 -48.95 -38.47 2.78
N GLU A 446 -49.50 -37.35 2.30
CA GLU A 446 -49.25 -36.84 0.96
C GLU A 446 -49.13 -35.30 0.95
N LEU A 447 -48.00 -34.82 0.42
CA LEU A 447 -47.74 -33.40 0.14
C LEU A 447 -47.70 -33.19 -1.37
N ALA A 448 -48.56 -32.35 -1.93
CA ALA A 448 -48.49 -31.93 -3.32
C ALA A 448 -47.42 -30.85 -3.50
N VAL A 449 -46.67 -30.97 -4.61
CA VAL A 449 -45.79 -29.91 -5.14
C VAL A 449 -46.47 -29.33 -6.37
N ILE A 450 -46.78 -28.05 -6.34
CA ILE A 450 -47.50 -27.30 -7.36
C ILE A 450 -46.60 -26.16 -7.84
N TYR A 451 -46.76 -25.73 -9.09
CA TYR A 451 -46.01 -24.60 -9.65
C TYR A 451 -46.91 -23.74 -10.55
N GLU A 452 -46.55 -22.48 -10.74
CA GLU A 452 -47.18 -21.62 -11.75
C GLU A 452 -46.48 -21.85 -13.09
N ASP A 453 -47.21 -22.24 -14.13
CA ASP A 453 -46.65 -22.41 -15.46
C ASP A 453 -46.59 -21.05 -16.19
N GLU A 454 -45.38 -20.59 -16.49
CA GLU A 454 -45.12 -19.29 -17.10
C GLU A 454 -45.70 -19.14 -18.53
N ASP A 455 -46.08 -20.24 -19.20
CA ASP A 455 -46.68 -20.17 -20.55
C ASP A 455 -48.16 -19.74 -20.52
N ASP A 456 -48.91 -20.11 -19.47
CA ASP A 456 -50.34 -19.82 -19.33
C ASP A 456 -50.77 -19.16 -18.01
N ASN A 457 -49.84 -18.97 -17.08
CA ASN A 457 -50.04 -18.45 -15.72
C ASN A 457 -51.12 -19.24 -14.95
N GLU A 458 -51.19 -20.56 -15.18
CA GLU A 458 -52.09 -21.46 -14.45
C GLU A 458 -51.29 -22.31 -13.46
N LEU A 459 -51.88 -22.61 -12.29
CA LEU A 459 -51.26 -23.51 -11.31
C LEU A 459 -51.35 -24.97 -11.78
N LYS A 460 -50.22 -25.69 -11.77
CA LYS A 460 -50.10 -27.09 -12.21
C LYS A 460 -49.46 -27.97 -11.15
N LEU A 461 -49.96 -29.20 -11.05
CA LEU A 461 -49.41 -30.22 -10.16
C LEU A 461 -48.14 -30.84 -10.76
N ALA A 462 -47.00 -30.68 -10.09
CA ALA A 462 -45.75 -31.34 -10.45
C ALA A 462 -45.73 -32.81 -10.03
N GLY A 463 -46.30 -33.13 -8.86
CA GLY A 463 -46.39 -34.47 -8.30
C GLY A 463 -46.62 -34.45 -6.79
N HIS A 464 -46.44 -35.60 -6.12
CA HIS A 464 -46.63 -35.72 -4.68
C HIS A 464 -45.39 -36.29 -3.99
N LEU A 465 -45.16 -35.88 -2.75
CA LEU A 465 -44.30 -36.57 -1.80
C LEU A 465 -45.17 -37.43 -0.88
N GLU A 466 -44.94 -38.75 -0.89
CA GLU A 466 -45.48 -39.63 0.15
C GLU A 466 -44.74 -39.41 1.49
N THR A 467 -45.13 -40.08 2.58
CA THR A 467 -44.42 -39.97 3.86
C THR A 467 -42.96 -40.45 3.73
N LEU A 468 -41.99 -39.58 4.01
CA LEU A 468 -40.58 -39.86 3.79
C LEU A 468 -39.79 -40.05 5.08
N THR A 469 -38.69 -40.79 5.00
CA THR A 469 -37.66 -40.84 6.05
C THR A 469 -36.40 -40.07 5.67
N THR A 470 -36.38 -39.43 4.49
CA THR A 470 -35.22 -38.76 3.88
C THR A 470 -35.69 -37.60 3.02
N ASP A 471 -34.83 -36.61 2.84
CA ASP A 471 -35.13 -35.43 2.03
C ASP A 471 -35.24 -35.80 0.54
N VAL A 472 -36.16 -35.15 -0.16
CA VAL A 472 -36.36 -35.28 -1.62
C VAL A 472 -36.22 -33.91 -2.26
N THR A 473 -35.41 -33.81 -3.32
CA THR A 473 -35.28 -32.60 -4.12
C THR A 473 -36.59 -32.33 -4.85
N ILE A 474 -37.19 -31.17 -4.57
CA ILE A 474 -38.42 -30.70 -5.22
C ILE A 474 -38.16 -29.62 -6.27
N GLY A 475 -36.96 -29.03 -6.23
CA GLY A 475 -36.52 -28.06 -7.21
C GLY A 475 -35.10 -27.56 -6.96
N ASN A 476 -34.68 -26.60 -7.77
CA ASN A 476 -33.39 -25.93 -7.69
C ASN A 476 -33.58 -24.43 -7.93
N ILE A 477 -32.67 -23.63 -7.39
CA ILE A 477 -32.58 -22.22 -7.77
C ILE A 477 -32.07 -22.12 -9.21
N ASN A 478 -32.66 -21.22 -10.00
CA ASN A 478 -32.32 -21.00 -11.41
C ASN A 478 -31.94 -19.53 -11.67
N TYR A 479 -30.89 -19.07 -11.00
CA TYR A 479 -30.36 -17.72 -11.13
C TYR A 479 -28.85 -17.71 -11.42
N GLY A 480 -28.37 -16.83 -12.30
CA GLY A 480 -26.94 -16.72 -12.59
C GLY A 480 -26.27 -18.03 -13.03
N LYS A 481 -25.17 -18.39 -12.34
CA LYS A 481 -24.42 -19.65 -12.44
C LYS A 481 -24.98 -20.76 -11.53
N THR A 482 -25.85 -20.46 -10.57
CA THR A 482 -26.51 -21.49 -9.73
C THR A 482 -27.34 -22.50 -10.53
N LYS A 483 -27.59 -22.19 -11.81
CA LYS A 483 -28.31 -23.01 -12.78
C LYS A 483 -27.68 -24.38 -12.95
N GLY A 484 -28.49 -25.41 -12.77
CA GLY A 484 -28.08 -26.78 -13.09
C GLY A 484 -27.76 -27.66 -11.88
N THR A 485 -28.06 -27.18 -10.65
CA THR A 485 -28.22 -27.89 -9.36
C THR A 485 -27.33 -27.37 -8.22
N ASP A 486 -26.72 -26.19 -8.37
CA ASP A 486 -25.77 -25.68 -7.37
C ASP A 486 -26.43 -25.34 -6.03
N LEU A 487 -27.69 -24.89 -6.06
CA LEU A 487 -28.53 -24.70 -4.87
C LEU A 487 -29.80 -25.55 -5.00
N LYS A 488 -29.87 -26.64 -4.24
CA LYS A 488 -30.99 -27.58 -4.24
C LYS A 488 -32.01 -27.22 -3.19
N LEU A 489 -33.28 -27.22 -3.58
CA LEU A 489 -34.40 -27.14 -2.66
C LEU A 489 -34.93 -28.55 -2.41
N ASN A 490 -34.78 -29.03 -1.17
CA ASN A 490 -35.36 -30.30 -0.75
C ASN A 490 -36.50 -30.11 0.23
N ALA A 491 -37.39 -31.09 0.27
CA ALA A 491 -38.46 -31.18 1.24
C ALA A 491 -38.49 -32.55 1.93
N ASN A 492 -38.87 -32.53 3.21
CA ASN A 492 -39.07 -33.70 4.05
C ASN A 492 -40.43 -33.58 4.74
N TYR A 493 -41.37 -34.45 4.37
CA TYR A 493 -42.72 -34.45 4.92
C TYR A 493 -42.85 -35.57 5.98
N ASP A 494 -42.90 -35.17 7.25
CA ASP A 494 -43.08 -36.06 8.42
C ASP A 494 -44.43 -35.82 9.12
N PRO A 495 -45.52 -36.42 8.64
CA PRO A 495 -46.84 -36.31 9.25
C PRO A 495 -46.95 -36.98 10.63
N ILE A 496 -46.01 -37.85 11.01
CA ILE A 496 -45.98 -38.51 12.32
C ILE A 496 -45.36 -37.56 13.34
N GLY A 497 -44.22 -36.97 13.01
CA GLY A 497 -43.58 -35.90 13.77
C GLY A 497 -44.33 -34.57 13.71
N LYS A 498 -45.33 -34.46 12.82
CA LYS A 498 -46.13 -33.26 12.56
C LYS A 498 -45.28 -32.10 12.05
N LYS A 499 -44.40 -32.38 11.08
CA LYS A 499 -43.47 -31.41 10.52
C LYS A 499 -43.39 -31.49 9.00
N LEU A 500 -43.11 -30.34 8.39
CA LEU A 500 -42.57 -30.21 7.05
C LEU A 500 -41.25 -29.47 7.17
N THR A 501 -40.16 -30.06 6.68
CA THR A 501 -38.84 -29.43 6.68
C THR A 501 -38.43 -29.13 5.25
N LEU A 502 -38.02 -27.90 4.97
CA LEU A 502 -37.39 -27.48 3.73
C LEU A 502 -35.90 -27.27 3.97
N THR A 503 -35.07 -27.68 3.03
CA THR A 503 -33.64 -27.40 3.06
C THR A 503 -33.17 -26.76 1.77
N LEU A 504 -32.39 -25.69 1.88
CA LEU A 504 -31.60 -25.14 0.79
C LEU A 504 -30.17 -25.65 0.96
N VAL A 505 -29.70 -26.46 0.02
CA VAL A 505 -28.42 -27.17 0.10
C VAL A 505 -27.53 -26.76 -1.07
N PRO A 506 -26.44 -26.03 -0.82
CA PRO A 506 -25.42 -25.79 -1.83
C PRO A 506 -24.64 -27.06 -2.16
N THR A 507 -24.24 -27.25 -3.41
CA THR A 507 -23.42 -28.42 -3.82
C THR A 507 -21.92 -28.17 -3.77
N GLU A 508 -21.50 -26.90 -3.88
CA GLU A 508 -20.10 -26.48 -3.95
C GLU A 508 -19.44 -26.31 -2.57
N THR A 509 -20.23 -26.21 -1.50
CA THR A 509 -19.75 -26.06 -0.13
C THR A 509 -20.10 -27.27 0.72
N THR A 510 -19.20 -27.62 1.65
CA THR A 510 -19.50 -28.63 2.68
C THR A 510 -19.95 -27.93 3.94
N SER A 511 -21.16 -28.25 4.45
CA SER A 511 -21.75 -27.63 5.65
C SER A 511 -22.10 -26.16 5.43
N ASP A 512 -23.30 -25.95 4.87
CA ASP A 512 -23.81 -24.64 4.44
C ASP A 512 -25.34 -24.70 4.19
N THR A 513 -26.03 -25.57 4.94
CA THR A 513 -27.44 -25.88 4.70
C THR A 513 -28.35 -24.95 5.49
N ILE A 514 -29.27 -24.28 4.82
CA ILE A 514 -30.37 -23.57 5.49
C ILE A 514 -31.51 -24.56 5.68
N THR A 515 -31.97 -24.75 6.92
CA THR A 515 -33.11 -25.61 7.27
C THR A 515 -34.26 -24.76 7.79
N ILE A 516 -35.45 -24.95 7.22
CA ILE A 516 -36.68 -24.24 7.56
C ILE A 516 -37.72 -25.26 8.01
N GLU A 517 -38.24 -25.14 9.23
CA GLU A 517 -39.16 -26.10 9.83
C GLU A 517 -40.56 -25.52 10.02
N TYR A 518 -41.56 -26.12 9.37
CA TYR A 518 -42.98 -25.82 9.55
C TYR A 518 -43.68 -26.91 10.37
N THR A 519 -44.61 -26.50 11.24
CA THR A 519 -45.43 -27.42 12.04
C THR A 519 -46.75 -27.75 11.36
N LEU A 520 -47.18 -29.00 11.50
CA LEU A 520 -48.47 -29.49 11.04
C LEU A 520 -49.49 -29.59 12.18
N LYS A 521 -50.72 -29.15 11.93
CA LYS A 521 -51.84 -29.28 12.85
C LYS A 521 -53.07 -29.78 12.12
N ASP A 522 -53.72 -30.80 12.68
CA ASP A 522 -54.89 -31.45 12.06
C ASP A 522 -54.63 -31.86 10.59
N ASP A 523 -53.40 -32.35 10.32
CA ASP A 523 -52.91 -32.74 9.00
C ASP A 523 -52.92 -31.60 7.96
N LYS A 524 -52.69 -30.36 8.41
CA LYS A 524 -52.47 -29.17 7.59
C LYS A 524 -51.24 -28.42 8.06
N ILE A 525 -50.64 -27.62 7.18
CA ILE A 525 -49.61 -26.66 7.55
C ILE A 525 -50.23 -25.59 8.47
N ASP A 526 -49.59 -25.29 9.59
CA ASP A 526 -50.11 -24.32 10.58
C ASP A 526 -49.24 -23.08 10.74
N SER A 527 -47.93 -23.25 10.89
CA SER A 527 -46.96 -22.17 11.20
C SER A 527 -45.54 -22.55 10.81
N LEU A 528 -44.70 -21.56 10.57
CA LEU A 528 -43.25 -21.64 10.72
C LEU A 528 -42.97 -21.83 12.22
N GLY A 529 -42.08 -22.74 12.57
CA GLY A 529 -41.92 -23.13 13.98
C GLY A 529 -43.19 -23.77 14.58
N ALA A 530 -43.32 -23.74 15.89
CA ALA A 530 -44.39 -24.36 16.68
C ALA A 530 -45.60 -23.44 16.92
N THR A 531 -45.44 -22.12 16.78
CA THR A 531 -46.47 -21.12 17.08
C THR A 531 -46.60 -20.13 15.94
N ARG A 532 -47.82 -20.03 15.39
CA ARG A 532 -48.15 -19.04 14.35
C ARG A 532 -47.86 -17.60 14.79
N ASP A 533 -47.39 -16.78 13.86
CA ASP A 533 -47.09 -15.36 14.03
C ASP A 533 -46.13 -15.11 15.22
N THR A 534 -45.11 -15.96 15.41
CA THR A 534 -44.16 -15.88 16.53
C THR A 534 -42.79 -16.37 16.11
N ASP A 535 -41.75 -15.58 16.39
CA ASP A 535 -40.36 -15.97 16.18
C ASP A 535 -39.95 -17.12 17.12
N GLU A 536 -39.26 -18.12 16.58
CA GLU A 536 -38.78 -19.25 17.34
C GLU A 536 -37.38 -19.69 16.88
N ALA A 537 -36.46 -19.88 17.83
CA ALA A 537 -35.05 -20.12 17.50
C ALA A 537 -34.84 -21.30 16.53
N ASP A 538 -35.59 -22.39 16.71
CA ASP A 538 -35.43 -23.64 15.97
C ASP A 538 -36.18 -23.71 14.63
N GLU A 539 -36.89 -22.65 14.23
CA GLU A 539 -37.66 -22.64 12.98
C GLU A 539 -36.80 -22.40 11.73
N VAL A 540 -35.72 -21.63 11.87
CA VAL A 540 -34.67 -21.46 10.86
C VAL A 540 -33.33 -21.85 11.49
N LYS A 541 -32.60 -22.72 10.80
CA LYS A 541 -31.25 -23.16 11.21
C LYS A 541 -30.27 -23.01 10.06
N TYR A 542 -29.05 -22.61 10.41
CA TYR A 542 -27.88 -22.75 9.54
C TYR A 542 -27.07 -23.94 10.03
N ASP A 543 -27.00 -24.99 9.21
CA ASP A 543 -26.55 -26.33 9.57
C ASP A 543 -27.24 -26.84 10.86
N THR A 544 -26.52 -26.77 11.99
CA THR A 544 -27.03 -27.17 13.31
C THR A 544 -27.34 -26.00 14.24
N THR A 545 -27.03 -24.78 13.82
CA THR A 545 -27.16 -23.56 14.61
C THR A 545 -28.52 -22.92 14.37
N SER A 546 -29.27 -22.74 15.45
CA SER A 546 -30.57 -22.05 15.47
C SER A 546 -30.38 -20.56 15.30
N ILE A 547 -31.00 -19.98 14.27
CA ILE A 547 -30.87 -18.56 13.89
C ILE A 547 -32.21 -17.83 13.81
N GLY A 548 -33.34 -18.50 14.08
CA GLY A 548 -34.68 -17.92 13.94
C GLY A 548 -34.98 -16.70 14.80
N THR A 549 -34.24 -16.45 15.89
CA THR A 549 -34.42 -15.28 16.77
C THR A 549 -33.33 -14.22 16.58
N LYS A 550 -32.69 -14.17 15.41
CA LYS A 550 -31.70 -13.14 15.09
C LYS A 550 -32.39 -11.97 14.40
N ASP A 551 -32.16 -10.77 14.89
CA ASP A 551 -32.79 -9.51 14.44
C ASP A 551 -31.97 -8.75 13.40
N GLN A 552 -30.90 -9.37 12.90
CA GLN A 552 -30.01 -8.84 11.88
C GLN A 552 -29.96 -9.77 10.66
N ASN A 553 -29.56 -9.20 9.51
CA ASN A 553 -29.26 -9.99 8.32
C ASN A 553 -28.07 -10.90 8.59
N LEU A 554 -28.11 -12.12 8.08
CA LEU A 554 -27.04 -13.10 8.25
C LEU A 554 -26.59 -13.64 6.89
N ARG A 555 -25.29 -13.79 6.67
CA ARG A 555 -24.75 -14.32 5.42
C ARG A 555 -24.13 -15.71 5.64
N THR A 556 -24.49 -16.64 4.77
CA THR A 556 -23.99 -18.03 4.73
C THR A 556 -22.62 -18.13 4.06
N LYS A 557 -21.99 -19.32 4.12
CA LYS A 557 -20.71 -19.56 3.44
C LYS A 557 -20.84 -19.48 1.91
N TYR A 558 -22.00 -19.83 1.35
CA TYR A 558 -22.27 -19.67 -0.09
C TYR A 558 -22.44 -18.20 -0.50
N GLY A 559 -22.77 -17.34 0.47
CA GLY A 559 -23.11 -15.94 0.23
C GLY A 559 -24.60 -15.63 0.16
N VAL A 560 -25.49 -16.60 0.40
CA VAL A 560 -26.93 -16.34 0.60
C VAL A 560 -27.10 -15.50 1.86
N VAL A 561 -27.83 -14.38 1.75
CA VAL A 561 -28.23 -13.56 2.91
C VAL A 561 -29.62 -13.97 3.36
N ILE A 562 -29.78 -14.24 4.64
CA ILE A 562 -31.03 -14.51 5.33
C ILE A 562 -31.43 -13.20 6.01
N GLU A 563 -32.48 -12.57 5.53
CA GLU A 563 -32.88 -11.25 6.04
C GLU A 563 -33.66 -11.41 7.34
N ASP A 564 -33.29 -10.63 8.37
CA ASP A 564 -33.96 -10.51 9.68
C ASP A 564 -34.81 -11.74 10.07
N PRO A 565 -34.17 -12.87 10.46
CA PRO A 565 -34.90 -14.09 10.81
C PRO A 565 -35.97 -13.90 11.88
N GLU A 566 -35.75 -13.04 12.88
CA GLU A 566 -36.72 -12.80 13.97
C GLU A 566 -37.98 -12.13 13.43
N SER A 567 -37.85 -10.99 12.73
CA SER A 567 -39.03 -10.29 12.25
C SER A 567 -39.75 -11.04 11.14
N ASN A 568 -39.03 -11.76 10.27
CA ASN A 568 -39.65 -12.57 9.22
C ASN A 568 -40.27 -13.84 9.80
N GLY A 569 -39.63 -14.48 10.77
CA GLY A 569 -40.14 -15.65 11.48
C GLY A 569 -41.46 -15.37 12.20
N ALA A 570 -41.56 -14.20 12.85
CA ALA A 570 -42.80 -13.71 13.45
C ALA A 570 -43.95 -13.45 12.45
N ASP A 571 -43.67 -13.39 11.15
CA ASP A 571 -44.65 -13.31 10.06
C ASP A 571 -44.87 -14.68 9.37
N ASP A 572 -44.36 -15.78 9.93
CA ASP A 572 -44.31 -17.12 9.31
C ASP A 572 -43.65 -17.12 7.91
N ARG A 573 -42.60 -16.29 7.74
CA ARG A 573 -41.89 -16.04 6.48
C ARG A 573 -40.38 -16.23 6.66
N VAL A 574 -39.71 -16.66 5.60
CA VAL A 574 -38.26 -16.59 5.44
C VAL A 574 -37.95 -15.80 4.18
N SER A 575 -37.14 -14.74 4.30
CA SER A 575 -36.69 -13.91 3.18
C SER A 575 -35.20 -14.14 2.93
N LEU A 576 -34.85 -14.42 1.67
CA LEU A 576 -33.50 -14.78 1.24
C LEU A 576 -33.07 -13.90 0.07
N MET A 577 -31.84 -13.42 0.11
CA MET A 577 -31.16 -12.81 -1.04
C MET A 577 -30.11 -13.80 -1.55
N ILE A 578 -30.38 -14.39 -2.71
CA ILE A 578 -29.53 -15.44 -3.30
C ILE A 578 -28.61 -14.81 -4.36
N PRO A 579 -27.28 -14.96 -4.24
CA PRO A 579 -26.31 -14.43 -5.21
C PRO A 579 -26.37 -15.17 -6.55
N GLU A 580 -25.83 -14.56 -7.60
CA GLU A 580 -25.80 -15.18 -8.93
C GLU A 580 -24.79 -16.34 -9.04
N ASP A 581 -23.83 -16.42 -8.13
CA ASP A 581 -22.81 -17.47 -8.00
C ASP A 581 -22.37 -17.57 -6.53
N LEU A 582 -21.49 -18.53 -6.21
CA LEU A 582 -20.77 -18.55 -4.94
C LEU A 582 -20.06 -17.21 -4.71
N VAL A 583 -20.27 -16.58 -3.54
CA VAL A 583 -19.58 -15.34 -3.17
C VAL A 583 -18.18 -15.66 -2.67
N GLU A 584 -17.20 -14.99 -3.28
CA GLU A 584 -15.79 -15.02 -2.96
C GLU A 584 -15.32 -13.59 -2.68
N ALA A 585 -14.36 -13.43 -1.79
CA ALA A 585 -13.75 -12.14 -1.48
C ALA A 585 -12.46 -11.98 -2.27
N GLY A 586 -12.37 -10.92 -3.09
CA GLY A 586 -11.14 -10.51 -3.74
C GLY A 586 -10.18 -9.92 -2.70
N VAL A 587 -9.29 -10.76 -2.17
CA VAL A 587 -8.30 -10.37 -1.17
C VAL A 587 -7.16 -9.65 -1.88
N LEU A 588 -6.93 -8.41 -1.48
CA LEU A 588 -5.89 -7.54 -2.03
C LEU A 588 -4.67 -7.54 -1.11
N VAL A 589 -3.50 -7.82 -1.69
CA VAL A 589 -2.19 -7.50 -1.14
C VAL A 589 -1.54 -6.47 -2.05
N SER A 590 -1.22 -5.30 -1.51
CA SER A 590 -0.71 -4.19 -2.30
C SER A 590 0.62 -3.66 -1.76
N ARG A 591 1.54 -3.35 -2.65
CA ARG A 591 2.86 -2.76 -2.36
C ARG A 591 2.94 -1.35 -2.94
N ASN A 592 3.28 -0.37 -2.11
CA ASN A 592 3.49 1.01 -2.58
C ASN A 592 4.84 1.12 -3.30
N VAL A 593 4.85 1.22 -4.62
CA VAL A 593 6.07 1.47 -5.38
C VAL A 593 6.18 2.96 -5.65
N VAL A 594 7.28 3.57 -5.21
CA VAL A 594 7.64 4.90 -5.69
C VAL A 594 8.14 4.70 -7.11
N VAL A 595 7.35 5.12 -8.10
CA VAL A 595 7.81 5.13 -9.48
C VAL A 595 8.61 6.40 -9.64
N GLU A 596 9.93 6.24 -9.72
CA GLU A 596 10.74 7.20 -10.46
C GLU A 596 10.19 7.17 -11.89
N ASP A 597 9.53 8.26 -12.33
CA ASP A 597 8.87 8.33 -13.63
C ASP A 597 9.94 8.09 -14.71
N ASN A 598 10.07 6.85 -15.15
CA ASN A 598 10.89 6.45 -16.30
C ASN A 598 10.06 6.65 -17.57
N GLU A 599 9.38 7.81 -17.70
CA GLU A 599 9.11 8.31 -19.05
C GLU A 599 10.46 8.49 -19.73
N GLU A 600 10.54 8.30 -21.05
CA GLU A 600 11.77 8.46 -21.83
C GLU A 600 12.28 9.90 -21.74
N GLU A 601 12.90 10.26 -20.62
CA GLU A 601 13.53 11.54 -20.38
C GLU A 601 14.85 11.55 -21.13
N GLU A 602 15.08 12.66 -21.86
CA GLU A 602 16.40 12.96 -22.41
C GLU A 602 17.42 12.91 -21.25
N PRO A 603 18.56 12.22 -21.40
CA PRO A 603 19.43 11.88 -20.29
C PRO A 603 19.82 13.14 -19.50
N ILE A 604 19.60 13.10 -18.17
CA ILE A 604 20.18 14.06 -17.24
C ILE A 604 21.70 14.00 -17.44
N VAL A 605 22.27 15.02 -18.08
CA VAL A 605 23.71 15.10 -18.30
C VAL A 605 24.33 15.62 -17.01
N GLU A 606 24.70 14.72 -16.10
CA GLU A 606 25.55 15.07 -14.96
C GLU A 606 26.85 15.69 -15.49
N ARG A 607 27.14 16.94 -15.09
CA ARG A 607 28.34 17.67 -15.51
C ARG A 607 29.50 17.38 -14.57
N ASP A 608 30.62 16.96 -15.12
CA ASP A 608 31.90 16.82 -14.40
C ASP A 608 32.58 18.20 -14.33
N VAL A 609 32.38 18.92 -13.22
CA VAL A 609 32.93 20.27 -13.01
C VAL A 609 34.13 20.24 -12.07
N ILE A 610 35.33 20.47 -12.63
CA ILE A 610 36.58 20.50 -11.88
C ILE A 610 37.14 21.93 -11.79
N VAL A 611 37.68 22.30 -10.63
CA VAL A 611 38.43 23.56 -10.45
C VAL A 611 39.92 23.23 -10.48
N SER A 612 40.65 23.89 -11.38
CA SER A 612 42.09 23.69 -11.59
C SER A 612 42.87 24.99 -11.37
N LEU A 613 44.06 24.85 -10.79
CA LEU A 613 45.05 25.90 -10.67
C LEU A 613 45.94 25.91 -11.90
N PHE A 614 46.21 27.08 -12.48
CA PHE A 614 47.01 27.18 -13.70
C PHE A 614 47.98 28.36 -13.66
N GLY A 615 49.27 28.05 -13.78
CA GLY A 615 50.40 28.97 -13.77
C GLY A 615 51.13 29.02 -15.11
N ALA A 616 52.19 29.83 -15.18
CA ALA A 616 52.91 30.12 -16.42
C ALA A 616 53.66 28.92 -17.02
N ASP A 617 53.99 27.93 -16.20
CA ASP A 617 54.72 26.72 -16.60
C ASP A 617 53.79 25.53 -16.93
N ASP A 618 52.47 25.70 -16.74
CA ASP A 618 51.46 24.65 -16.96
C ASP A 618 51.06 24.55 -18.43
N ASN A 619 50.65 23.34 -18.85
CA ASN A 619 50.29 23.05 -20.24
C ASN A 619 48.77 22.95 -20.40
N GLU A 620 48.20 23.80 -21.26
CA GLU A 620 46.75 23.84 -21.48
C GLU A 620 46.19 22.52 -22.03
N ALA A 621 47.02 21.72 -22.72
CA ALA A 621 46.62 20.41 -23.23
C ALA A 621 46.21 19.42 -22.12
N ASP A 622 46.56 19.71 -20.86
CA ASP A 622 46.18 18.90 -19.71
C ASP A 622 44.77 19.26 -19.17
N LEU A 623 44.09 20.26 -19.76
CA LEU A 623 42.74 20.69 -19.39
C LEU A 623 41.70 20.20 -20.41
N GLU A 624 40.71 19.47 -19.93
CA GLU A 624 39.66 18.86 -20.75
C GLU A 624 38.33 19.62 -20.67
N GLY A 625 37.48 19.45 -21.70
CA GLY A 625 36.14 20.03 -21.74
C GLY A 625 36.10 21.55 -21.88
N THR A 626 34.94 22.15 -21.61
CA THR A 626 34.78 23.61 -21.71
C THR A 626 35.55 24.32 -20.60
N LEU A 627 36.33 25.35 -20.95
CA LEU A 627 37.13 26.09 -19.96
C LEU A 627 36.37 27.30 -19.44
N ILE A 628 36.37 27.52 -18.13
CA ILE A 628 35.93 28.79 -17.52
C ILE A 628 37.11 29.43 -16.81
N LEU A 629 37.67 30.46 -17.41
CA LEU A 629 38.87 31.14 -16.93
C LEU A 629 38.48 32.25 -15.96
N VAL A 630 38.80 32.06 -14.69
CA VAL A 630 38.47 32.99 -13.61
C VAL A 630 39.73 33.75 -13.19
N GLY A 631 39.60 35.08 -13.15
CA GLY A 631 40.68 36.01 -12.86
C GLY A 631 41.25 36.65 -14.13
N GLY A 632 41.64 37.92 -14.02
CA GLY A 632 42.17 38.71 -15.14
C GLY A 632 43.49 38.17 -15.70
N SER A 633 43.86 38.63 -16.90
CA SER A 633 45.09 38.22 -17.60
C SER A 633 46.40 38.59 -16.87
N ALA A 634 46.31 39.36 -15.78
CA ALA A 634 47.43 39.66 -14.91
C ALA A 634 47.77 38.48 -13.98
N VAL A 635 46.79 37.63 -13.68
CA VAL A 635 46.91 36.52 -12.72
C VAL A 635 46.66 35.16 -13.35
N ASN A 636 45.96 35.10 -14.49
CA ASN A 636 45.67 33.87 -15.23
C ASN A 636 46.30 33.92 -16.65
N PRO A 637 47.30 33.06 -16.96
CA PRO A 637 47.98 33.07 -18.27
C PRO A 637 47.10 32.60 -19.42
N LEU A 638 46.08 31.77 -19.17
CA LEU A 638 45.10 31.41 -20.19
C LEU A 638 44.18 32.59 -20.50
N THR A 639 43.75 33.35 -19.48
CA THR A 639 42.99 34.59 -19.72
C THR A 639 43.79 35.55 -20.61
N ALA A 640 45.10 35.70 -20.38
CA ALA A 640 45.96 36.51 -21.24
C ALA A 640 46.03 35.99 -22.68
N LYS A 641 46.25 34.69 -22.86
CA LYS A 641 46.30 34.03 -24.17
C LYS A 641 45.01 34.28 -24.96
N TYR A 642 43.86 34.03 -24.36
CA TYR A 642 42.55 34.12 -25.02
C TYR A 642 42.09 35.56 -25.28
N LEU A 643 42.62 36.54 -24.54
CA LEU A 643 42.45 37.97 -24.84
C LEU A 643 43.49 38.51 -25.82
N GLY A 644 44.46 37.69 -26.27
CA GLY A 644 45.51 38.11 -27.20
C GLY A 644 46.59 39.01 -26.57
N LEU A 645 46.87 38.83 -25.27
CA LEU A 645 47.79 39.63 -24.46
C LEU A 645 49.05 38.83 -24.07
N GLU A 646 50.18 39.52 -23.82
CA GLU A 646 51.39 38.88 -23.27
C GLU A 646 51.30 38.75 -21.74
N PHE A 647 51.46 37.54 -21.21
CA PHE A 647 51.45 37.26 -19.76
C PHE A 647 52.84 37.46 -19.12
N PRO A 648 52.94 38.03 -17.89
CA PRO A 648 51.86 38.66 -17.13
C PRO A 648 51.58 40.08 -17.63
N THR A 649 50.32 40.50 -17.67
CA THR A 649 49.92 41.82 -18.20
C THR A 649 50.15 42.98 -17.23
N HIS A 650 51.19 42.92 -16.39
CA HIS A 650 51.50 43.97 -15.40
C HIS A 650 52.19 45.18 -16.06
N GLY A 651 51.48 46.31 -16.14
CA GLY A 651 52.02 47.62 -16.55
C GLY A 651 51.23 48.30 -17.66
N ASN A 652 50.88 49.57 -17.44
CA ASN A 652 50.04 50.45 -18.28
C ASN A 652 48.67 49.85 -18.69
N VAL A 653 47.77 49.84 -17.70
CA VAL A 653 46.40 49.34 -17.76
C VAL A 653 45.52 50.03 -18.83
N GLU A 654 45.85 51.27 -19.24
CA GLU A 654 45.07 52.05 -20.22
C GLU A 654 45.31 51.68 -21.70
N GLU A 655 46.38 50.93 -22.03
CA GLU A 655 46.65 50.49 -23.42
C GLU A 655 46.29 49.01 -23.65
N VAL A 656 46.01 48.26 -22.58
CA VAL A 656 45.87 46.78 -22.60
C VAL A 656 44.42 46.32 -22.41
N PHE A 657 43.59 47.09 -21.70
CA PHE A 657 42.18 46.76 -21.45
C PHE A 657 41.25 47.93 -21.73
N ASP A 658 40.04 47.64 -22.21
CA ASP A 658 38.98 48.63 -22.39
C ASP A 658 38.17 48.89 -21.09
N TYR A 659 38.59 48.32 -19.95
CA TYR A 659 37.88 48.41 -18.66
C TYR A 659 38.79 48.90 -17.50
N THR A 660 38.23 49.73 -16.62
CA THR A 660 38.91 50.35 -15.46
C THR A 660 38.45 49.76 -14.12
N ASP A 661 39.00 50.24 -13.00
CA ASP A 661 38.54 49.90 -11.64
C ASP A 661 37.02 49.96 -11.49
N GLY A 662 36.42 48.91 -10.91
CA GLY A 662 34.96 48.75 -10.84
C GLY A 662 34.31 48.17 -12.10
N GLN A 663 35.09 47.70 -13.07
CA GLN A 663 34.63 47.11 -14.32
C GLN A 663 35.35 45.79 -14.60
N GLY A 664 34.78 45.01 -15.52
CA GLY A 664 35.40 43.82 -16.07
C GLY A 664 34.51 43.20 -17.14
N ILE A 665 34.86 41.99 -17.56
CA ILE A 665 34.20 41.31 -18.67
C ILE A 665 33.85 39.86 -18.32
N VAL A 666 32.68 39.41 -18.78
CA VAL A 666 32.42 38.00 -19.06
C VAL A 666 32.33 37.83 -20.57
N GLN A 667 33.11 36.92 -21.15
CA GLN A 667 33.14 36.74 -22.61
C GLN A 667 33.26 35.26 -22.97
N LEU A 668 32.41 34.79 -23.88
CA LEU A 668 32.57 33.51 -24.53
C LEU A 668 33.50 33.69 -25.74
N VAL A 669 34.58 32.93 -25.78
CA VAL A 669 35.49 32.82 -26.93
C VAL A 669 35.59 31.36 -27.36
N THR A 670 36.02 31.17 -28.60
CA THR A 670 36.24 29.84 -29.18
C THR A 670 37.69 29.76 -29.63
N ASP A 671 38.38 28.67 -29.29
CA ASP A 671 39.75 28.43 -29.75
C ASP A 671 39.80 27.96 -31.22
N ASP A 672 41.01 27.76 -31.76
CA ASP A 672 41.22 27.27 -33.13
C ASP A 672 40.72 25.83 -33.39
N ASN A 673 40.27 25.12 -32.35
CA ASN A 673 39.74 23.75 -32.39
C ASN A 673 38.23 23.68 -32.07
N ASP A 674 37.51 24.81 -32.15
CA ASP A 674 36.10 24.94 -31.78
C ASP A 674 35.80 24.71 -30.27
N LYS A 675 36.81 24.74 -29.39
CA LYS A 675 36.65 24.61 -27.93
C LYS A 675 36.05 25.89 -27.35
N GLN A 676 34.98 25.77 -26.58
CA GLN A 676 34.36 26.89 -25.87
C GLN A 676 35.20 27.29 -24.64
N VAL A 677 35.41 28.59 -24.47
CA VAL A 677 36.14 29.17 -23.35
C VAL A 677 35.39 30.39 -22.84
N ILE A 678 34.95 30.36 -21.59
CA ILE A 678 34.30 31.49 -20.92
C ILE A 678 35.36 32.21 -20.08
N ILE A 679 35.54 33.50 -20.31
CA ILE A 679 36.45 34.34 -19.55
C ILE A 679 35.63 35.14 -18.54
N VAL A 680 36.00 35.11 -17.26
CA VAL A 680 35.44 35.93 -16.19
C VAL A 680 36.58 36.73 -15.57
N ALA A 681 36.71 38.00 -15.96
CA ALA A 681 37.88 38.82 -15.65
C ALA A 681 37.48 40.23 -15.19
N GLY A 682 37.69 40.52 -13.90
CA GLY A 682 37.60 41.86 -13.33
C GLY A 682 38.88 42.68 -13.49
N PHE A 683 38.78 44.01 -13.33
CA PHE A 683 39.96 44.87 -13.11
C PHE A 683 40.65 44.53 -11.77
N SER A 684 39.85 44.29 -10.73
CA SER A 684 40.27 43.75 -9.43
C SER A 684 39.66 42.36 -9.16
N ALA A 685 40.17 41.65 -8.15
CA ALA A 685 39.62 40.35 -7.75
C ALA A 685 38.18 40.47 -7.21
N ASP A 686 37.83 41.60 -6.60
CA ASP A 686 36.46 41.87 -6.13
C ASP A 686 35.52 42.12 -7.33
N ASP A 687 36.01 42.73 -8.41
CA ASP A 687 35.27 42.87 -9.67
C ASP A 687 35.06 41.49 -10.34
N THR A 688 36.05 40.60 -10.30
CA THR A 688 35.90 39.21 -10.79
C THR A 688 34.79 38.47 -10.03
N LEU A 689 34.78 38.61 -8.70
CA LEU A 689 33.73 38.01 -7.85
C LEU A 689 32.34 38.55 -8.18
N ALA A 690 32.20 39.87 -8.33
CA ALA A 690 30.92 40.47 -8.69
C ALA A 690 30.42 40.04 -10.09
N LEU A 691 31.34 39.79 -11.05
CA LEU A 691 31.01 39.23 -12.36
C LEU A 691 30.60 37.77 -12.29
N ALA A 692 31.27 36.96 -11.46
CA ALA A 692 30.90 35.57 -11.23
C ALA A 692 29.51 35.44 -10.60
N GLU A 693 29.19 36.29 -9.61
CA GLU A 693 27.84 36.36 -9.06
C GLU A 693 26.80 36.76 -10.11
N LYS A 694 27.14 37.73 -10.97
CA LYS A 694 26.25 38.21 -12.03
C LYS A 694 26.02 37.12 -13.08
N LEU A 695 27.07 36.42 -13.47
CA LEU A 695 27.01 35.26 -14.37
C LEU A 695 26.15 34.17 -13.75
N ALA A 696 26.41 33.76 -12.50
CA ALA A 696 25.67 32.73 -11.79
C ALA A 696 24.17 33.04 -11.58
N LYS A 697 23.79 34.33 -11.58
CA LYS A 697 22.39 34.78 -11.37
C LYS A 697 21.66 35.15 -12.67
N GLN A 698 22.31 35.12 -13.83
CA GLN A 698 21.74 35.61 -15.09
C GLN A 698 21.05 34.49 -15.87
N THR A 699 19.77 34.67 -16.21
CA THR A 699 19.02 33.70 -17.01
C THR A 699 19.30 33.85 -18.52
N ASN A 700 19.54 32.73 -19.19
CA ASN A 700 19.79 32.57 -20.64
C ASN A 700 20.90 33.47 -21.20
N TRP A 701 22.11 33.39 -20.64
CA TRP A 701 23.25 34.08 -21.23
C TRP A 701 23.63 33.48 -22.60
N ASP A 702 23.50 34.28 -23.66
CA ASP A 702 23.73 33.88 -25.06
C ASP A 702 25.20 34.03 -25.52
N GLY A 703 26.11 34.24 -24.58
CA GLY A 703 27.53 34.50 -24.85
C GLY A 703 27.86 35.96 -25.18
N ALA A 704 26.90 36.90 -25.15
CA ALA A 704 27.17 38.33 -25.33
C ALA A 704 28.03 38.89 -24.17
N SER A 705 29.01 39.74 -24.47
CA SER A 705 29.89 40.29 -23.44
C SER A 705 29.12 40.96 -22.30
N LEU A 706 29.34 40.51 -21.07
CA LEU A 706 28.80 41.15 -19.86
C LEU A 706 29.84 42.07 -19.28
N THR A 707 29.46 43.31 -19.01
CA THR A 707 30.25 44.23 -18.21
C THR A 707 29.57 44.45 -16.87
N LEU A 708 30.37 44.74 -15.83
CA LEU A 708 29.89 45.10 -14.51
C LEU A 708 28.93 46.30 -14.57
#